data_AF-A0AA40ER44-F1
#
_entry.id   AF-A0AA40ER44-F1
#
_cell.length_a   1.000
_cell.length_b   1.000
_cell.length_c   1.000
_cell.angle_alpha   90.00
_cell.angle_beta   90.00
_cell.angle_gamma   90.00
#
_symmetry.space_group_name_H-M   'P 1'
#
loop_
_entity.id
_entity.type
_entity.pdbx_description
1 polymer ?
#
loop_
_entity_poly.entity_id
_entity_poly.type
_entity_poly.pdbx_seq_one_letter_code
_entity_poly.pdbx_strand_id
1 'polypeptide(L)'
;MAGGPSDANKSSPSGLPTRKKKLEWGPGGKLVEVWVDVPAKKPKKNAGKTGGNPVELVKEFKFDEDISLGRVFPSLQGTQFDALVMKRTRMLWLARDVSVRKKAGLWLETDVEFRGIFQPLHDILRDVFAQEHPGLHLEAHLGVEQGWSDDLIATGFTLKGSVDGINRGFGEFLTFRNAGVMLNIVPGKNGDLNTFWGFFGTLHLAIPNSVVPLVLEYKLEPKPDTLDISMSFGEGEKWGSVFGVKGLDLDEVTFSTTIVKSNLDKSLEFSVASKWQIGGVPVELSGHIKKSGSSLRGYIKTLTMDDLRRLFNTMTGSDLDPVEQDVRFSELRIEISQGRFLFYGEVWVDSYKVAAAEVLVSVDGVMISGGIDDLAIGEKLYVKKARLELIIGNVDRPKTDSKGKAASAAGNQESGADSSPKDTSKVDTPPSQQQSPVKRKGTPVAAILRGEVHLDTDTFNLTFNVAAAITKTADGPLDYFIYGQLDCENFSIGKMIGGAMDEGHPMDLQLDRVTLIAASKDIPNDYGLNTARFPIKEGVFLCAELKSVPFVGDLCKGSSLGDRYILRAGYSKKGGLSISIILPESTRIELSPTVKSGPLTLIVETQPELRVLFQATLWVTPDEESKPLQLDLGVSANSLQASVYAQMTGQWENPLGLSPQLKIGLLALEVEIIYEQFLATGTPSSIGFAGILSVGGSSAEDVDEYDLAFNLGTNPKETLVKIKATRLESGQIINLVNAVADFDIDKPEREIIRFQDVNVYASPLGCIIGTQVYPPGFVVQGKAFIFDKKVEIDCRIGSEGLKLKGEVEGFQLGPLKVRGGKRTDGTQGENALIDFEITKERQCFEVSGSVALWDLEASVFVKAQVMPDPELEFNFELAWSTLLRFQVDGKLIRPEAPSLEGGDIKNAVAEKAGTGPLINLQDCDFELHAVLEQRILTEISETMQKWFSSAQASVHEGIDEAKRKVDEAKIAFEQACEAAKQDVEKTRAKFDAAMEDAQGALREKEDECRQARLDNERYILEEERRADEHIRAAIGDLNSKQKAFEGDMEEKKRDLAQKQRDGNNAINGSIRELQGAREALQRGFGDAIGALESAQARVNVEQ
;
A
#
# COMPACT_ATOMS: atom_id res chain seq x y z
N MET A 1 -40.68 -6.73 -118.89
CA MET A 1 -41.59 -7.70 -119.51
C MET A 1 -41.98 -8.68 -118.41
N ALA A 2 -43.13 -8.48 -117.76
CA ALA A 2 -44.41 -9.21 -117.96
C ALA A 2 -44.36 -10.61 -117.31
N GLY A 3 -45.27 -11.11 -116.46
CA GLY A 3 -46.58 -10.72 -115.90
C GLY A 3 -47.07 -11.91 -115.04
N GLY A 4 -48.15 -11.77 -114.25
CA GLY A 4 -48.79 -12.83 -113.41
C GLY A 4 -49.43 -13.99 -114.22
N PRO A 5 -50.52 -14.70 -113.78
CA PRO A 5 -51.44 -14.51 -112.63
C PRO A 5 -51.88 -15.84 -111.91
N SER A 6 -52.44 -15.83 -110.67
CA SER A 6 -53.85 -15.87 -110.15
C SER A 6 -54.62 -17.22 -110.03
N ASP A 7 -55.09 -17.44 -108.78
CA ASP A 7 -56.42 -17.91 -108.29
C ASP A 7 -56.87 -19.38 -108.09
N ALA A 8 -57.62 -19.50 -106.97
CA ALA A 8 -58.68 -20.44 -106.57
C ALA A 8 -58.39 -21.68 -105.68
N ASN A 9 -58.67 -21.49 -104.37
CA ASN A 9 -59.58 -22.23 -103.47
C ASN A 9 -59.37 -23.74 -103.15
N LYS A 10 -59.14 -24.05 -101.85
CA LYS A 10 -59.52 -25.31 -101.16
C LYS A 10 -59.49 -25.12 -99.63
N SER A 11 -60.60 -25.42 -98.95
CA SER A 11 -60.76 -25.45 -97.48
C SER A 11 -60.79 -26.90 -96.95
N SER A 12 -60.25 -27.13 -95.75
CA SER A 12 -60.26 -28.40 -94.97
C SER A 12 -59.81 -28.13 -93.51
N PRO A 13 -60.12 -29.00 -92.51
CA PRO A 13 -60.92 -28.64 -91.33
C PRO A 13 -60.15 -28.31 -90.03
N SER A 14 -60.89 -27.75 -89.07
CA SER A 14 -60.53 -27.28 -87.72
C SER A 14 -60.11 -28.37 -86.73
N GLY A 15 -59.04 -28.13 -85.96
CA GLY A 15 -58.52 -29.01 -84.90
C GLY A 15 -59.15 -28.83 -83.50
N LEU A 16 -59.17 -29.92 -82.73
CA LEU A 16 -59.76 -30.08 -81.37
C LEU A 16 -58.94 -29.39 -80.24
N PRO A 17 -59.57 -29.03 -79.09
CA PRO A 17 -58.89 -28.47 -77.91
C PRO A 17 -58.01 -29.48 -77.15
N THR A 18 -56.93 -28.99 -76.52
CA THR A 18 -56.07 -29.77 -75.60
C THR A 18 -56.55 -29.68 -74.15
N ARG A 19 -56.78 -30.83 -73.53
CA ARG A 19 -57.20 -30.97 -72.14
C ARG A 19 -55.99 -31.12 -71.20
N LYS A 20 -55.98 -30.44 -70.04
CA LYS A 20 -55.07 -30.72 -68.92
C LYS A 20 -55.85 -31.31 -67.74
N LYS A 21 -55.23 -32.22 -67.00
CA LYS A 21 -55.79 -32.77 -65.78
C LYS A 21 -55.65 -31.74 -64.65
N LYS A 22 -56.77 -31.35 -64.04
CA LYS A 22 -56.87 -30.59 -62.78
C LYS A 22 -57.63 -31.48 -61.79
N LEU A 23 -57.19 -31.57 -60.55
CA LEU A 23 -57.89 -32.34 -59.54
C LEU A 23 -58.94 -31.47 -58.84
N GLU A 24 -60.17 -31.98 -58.75
CA GLU A 24 -61.28 -31.36 -58.02
C GLU A 24 -61.89 -32.41 -57.07
N TRP A 25 -62.58 -31.95 -56.02
CA TRP A 25 -63.30 -32.84 -55.13
C TRP A 25 -64.57 -33.34 -55.83
N GLY A 26 -64.65 -34.65 -56.05
CA GLY A 26 -65.82 -35.32 -56.60
C GLY A 26 -66.94 -35.48 -55.57
N PRO A 27 -68.18 -35.80 -56.01
CA PRO A 27 -69.28 -36.10 -55.11
C PRO A 27 -68.90 -37.28 -54.20
N GLY A 28 -68.90 -37.05 -52.88
CA GLY A 28 -68.50 -38.06 -51.88
C GLY A 28 -67.11 -37.86 -51.28
N GLY A 29 -66.42 -36.74 -51.54
CA GLY A 29 -65.17 -36.41 -50.84
C GLY A 29 -63.94 -37.16 -51.36
N LYS A 30 -63.96 -37.59 -52.63
CA LYS A 30 -62.80 -38.19 -53.31
C LYS A 30 -62.11 -37.18 -54.22
N LEU A 31 -60.79 -37.10 -54.17
CA LEU A 31 -60.01 -36.34 -55.15
C LEU A 31 -60.10 -37.05 -56.51
N VAL A 32 -60.72 -36.39 -57.50
CA VAL A 32 -60.88 -36.93 -58.86
C VAL A 32 -60.16 -36.06 -59.89
N GLU A 33 -59.42 -36.70 -60.80
CA GLU A 33 -58.78 -35.99 -61.90
C GLU A 33 -59.85 -35.58 -62.92
N VAL A 34 -60.12 -34.29 -63.03
CA VAL A 34 -61.02 -33.71 -64.02
C VAL A 34 -60.20 -33.11 -65.17
N TRP A 35 -60.66 -33.34 -66.39
CA TRP A 35 -60.04 -32.74 -67.57
C TRP A 35 -60.62 -31.35 -67.80
N VAL A 36 -59.77 -30.33 -67.78
CA VAL A 36 -60.16 -28.94 -68.04
C VAL A 36 -59.53 -28.51 -69.36
N ASP A 37 -60.31 -27.88 -70.22
CA ASP A 37 -59.83 -27.37 -71.51
C ASP A 37 -58.94 -26.15 -71.28
N VAL A 38 -57.71 -26.20 -71.78
CA VAL A 38 -56.75 -25.11 -71.68
C VAL A 38 -56.41 -24.61 -73.09
N PRO A 39 -56.44 -23.29 -73.36
CA PRO A 39 -56.15 -22.77 -74.69
C PRO A 39 -54.74 -23.16 -75.16
N ALA A 40 -54.67 -23.62 -76.42
CA ALA A 40 -53.47 -24.24 -77.00
C ALA A 40 -52.27 -23.27 -77.06
N LYS A 41 -51.17 -23.62 -76.37
CA LYS A 41 -49.84 -23.03 -76.57
C LYS A 41 -49.01 -23.93 -77.49
N LYS A 42 -48.35 -23.32 -78.49
CA LYS A 42 -47.47 -23.94 -79.51
C LYS A 42 -46.38 -24.85 -78.92
N PRO A 43 -45.95 -25.91 -79.64
CA PRO A 43 -44.97 -26.87 -79.14
C PRO A 43 -43.54 -26.33 -79.21
N LYS A 44 -42.71 -26.68 -78.21
CA LYS A 44 -41.24 -26.70 -78.36
C LYS A 44 -40.76 -28.16 -78.34
N LYS A 45 -39.87 -28.45 -79.30
CA LYS A 45 -39.29 -29.75 -79.65
C LYS A 45 -38.59 -30.41 -78.45
N ASN A 46 -38.89 -31.69 -78.24
CA ASN A 46 -38.06 -32.64 -77.50
C ASN A 46 -36.94 -33.21 -78.39
N ALA A 47 -35.80 -33.48 -77.77
CA ALA A 47 -34.94 -34.62 -78.06
C ALA A 47 -34.51 -35.17 -76.67
N GLY A 48 -34.53 -36.45 -76.34
CA GLY A 48 -34.74 -37.65 -77.14
C GLY A 48 -35.34 -38.79 -76.33
N LYS A 49 -35.64 -39.87 -77.06
CA LYS A 49 -36.34 -41.09 -76.66
C LYS A 49 -35.56 -41.93 -75.64
N THR A 50 -36.28 -42.49 -74.67
CA THR A 50 -36.06 -43.84 -74.14
C THR A 50 -37.42 -44.44 -73.79
N GLY A 51 -37.70 -45.63 -74.32
CA GLY A 51 -38.92 -46.38 -74.04
C GLY A 51 -38.86 -46.99 -72.64
N GLY A 52 -39.95 -46.80 -71.90
CA GLY A 52 -40.17 -47.23 -70.52
C GLY A 52 -41.02 -46.16 -69.82
N ASN A 53 -42.25 -46.49 -69.41
CA ASN A 53 -43.12 -45.54 -68.71
C ASN A 53 -42.38 -44.93 -67.50
N PRO A 54 -42.29 -43.59 -67.35
CA PRO A 54 -41.69 -43.00 -66.16
C PRO A 54 -42.65 -43.18 -64.98
N VAL A 55 -42.15 -43.78 -63.89
CA VAL A 55 -42.86 -43.77 -62.59
C VAL A 55 -42.65 -42.38 -61.97
N GLU A 56 -43.74 -41.66 -61.78
CA GLU A 56 -43.76 -40.29 -61.25
C GLU A 56 -43.44 -40.31 -59.73
N LEU A 57 -42.28 -39.77 -59.32
CA LEU A 57 -41.71 -39.94 -57.96
C LEU A 57 -42.23 -38.95 -56.88
N VAL A 58 -42.78 -37.81 -57.30
CA VAL A 58 -43.41 -36.82 -56.41
C VAL A 58 -44.64 -36.28 -57.13
N LYS A 59 -45.79 -36.27 -56.45
CA LYS A 59 -46.98 -35.56 -56.93
C LYS A 59 -47.29 -34.39 -56.00
N GLU A 60 -47.30 -33.19 -56.56
CA GLU A 60 -47.71 -31.97 -55.87
C GLU A 60 -49.11 -31.58 -56.32
N PHE A 61 -49.97 -31.30 -55.35
CA PHE A 61 -51.34 -30.89 -55.54
C PHE A 61 -51.54 -29.54 -54.86
N LYS A 62 -51.92 -28.51 -55.61
CA LYS A 62 -52.17 -27.16 -55.06
C LYS A 62 -53.66 -26.85 -55.13
N PHE A 63 -54.19 -26.28 -54.06
CA PHE A 63 -55.55 -25.79 -54.01
C PHE A 63 -55.53 -24.28 -54.23
N ASP A 64 -56.25 -23.80 -55.25
CA ASP A 64 -56.32 -22.38 -55.63
C ASP A 64 -57.25 -21.57 -54.69
N GLU A 65 -58.12 -22.25 -53.95
CA GLU A 65 -59.09 -21.67 -53.02
C GLU A 65 -58.71 -22.00 -51.56
N ASP A 66 -59.15 -21.15 -50.64
CA ASP A 66 -59.13 -21.47 -49.22
C ASP A 66 -60.08 -22.65 -48.95
N ILE A 67 -59.60 -23.69 -48.27
CA ILE A 67 -60.36 -24.92 -48.01
C ILE A 67 -60.49 -25.19 -46.52
N SER A 68 -61.61 -25.76 -46.07
CA SER A 68 -61.75 -26.19 -44.68
C SER A 68 -61.03 -27.53 -44.44
N LEU A 69 -60.67 -27.79 -43.19
CA LEU A 69 -60.10 -29.07 -42.79
C LEU A 69 -61.09 -30.24 -43.02
N GLY A 70 -62.39 -30.02 -42.83
CA GLY A 70 -63.44 -31.01 -43.13
C GLY A 70 -63.63 -31.27 -44.63
N ARG A 71 -63.18 -30.36 -45.50
CA ARG A 71 -63.11 -30.61 -46.94
C ARG A 71 -61.96 -31.54 -47.31
N VAL A 72 -60.86 -31.52 -46.56
CA VAL A 72 -59.72 -32.44 -46.77
C VAL A 72 -59.95 -33.79 -46.11
N PHE A 73 -60.57 -33.80 -44.93
CA PHE A 73 -60.96 -35.00 -44.21
C PHE A 73 -62.49 -35.03 -44.10
N PRO A 74 -63.20 -35.72 -45.01
CA PRO A 74 -64.67 -35.74 -45.01
C PRO A 74 -65.28 -36.18 -43.67
N SER A 75 -64.57 -36.99 -42.89
CA SER A 75 -64.98 -37.40 -41.53
C SER A 75 -65.07 -36.25 -40.52
N LEU A 76 -64.49 -35.08 -40.83
CA LEU A 76 -64.52 -33.87 -40.00
C LEU A 76 -65.54 -32.84 -40.49
N GLN A 77 -66.21 -33.08 -41.62
CA GLN A 77 -67.18 -32.16 -42.19
C GLN A 77 -68.36 -31.93 -41.23
N GLY A 78 -68.72 -30.67 -40.99
CA GLY A 78 -69.76 -30.28 -40.02
C GLY A 78 -69.36 -30.39 -38.54
N THR A 79 -68.14 -30.83 -38.23
CA THR A 79 -67.59 -30.77 -36.87
C THR A 79 -66.99 -29.40 -36.57
N GLN A 80 -66.60 -29.14 -35.31
CA GLN A 80 -65.94 -27.89 -34.92
C GLN A 80 -64.58 -27.68 -35.63
N PHE A 81 -63.96 -28.76 -36.13
CA PHE A 81 -62.71 -28.72 -36.89
C PHE A 81 -62.92 -28.25 -38.35
N ASP A 82 -64.15 -28.31 -38.87
CA ASP A 82 -64.49 -27.81 -40.22
C ASP A 82 -64.43 -26.27 -40.30
N ALA A 83 -64.41 -25.58 -39.16
CA ALA A 83 -64.20 -24.13 -39.09
C ALA A 83 -62.74 -23.71 -39.36
N LEU A 84 -61.79 -24.64 -39.41
CA LEU A 84 -60.38 -24.34 -39.69
C LEU A 84 -60.17 -24.07 -41.18
N VAL A 85 -59.95 -22.82 -41.54
CA VAL A 85 -59.67 -22.40 -42.91
C VAL A 85 -58.18 -22.51 -43.21
N MET A 86 -57.85 -23.36 -44.17
CA MET A 86 -56.52 -23.64 -44.68
C MET A 86 -56.27 -22.85 -45.96
N LYS A 87 -55.26 -21.99 -45.93
CA LYS A 87 -54.87 -21.10 -47.03
C LYS A 87 -53.58 -21.56 -47.67
N ARG A 88 -53.42 -21.28 -48.97
CA ARG A 88 -52.23 -21.66 -49.76
C ARG A 88 -51.90 -23.16 -49.59
N THR A 89 -52.94 -23.97 -49.49
CA THR A 89 -52.84 -25.39 -49.17
C THR A 89 -52.25 -26.16 -50.34
N ARG A 90 -51.28 -27.02 -50.03
CA ARG A 90 -50.78 -28.02 -50.97
C ARG A 90 -50.64 -29.37 -50.30
N MET A 91 -50.80 -30.41 -51.10
CA MET A 91 -50.50 -31.77 -50.69
C MET A 91 -49.34 -32.31 -51.51
N LEU A 92 -48.43 -33.01 -50.85
CA LEU A 92 -47.28 -33.63 -51.46
C LEU A 92 -47.34 -35.13 -51.22
N TRP A 93 -47.47 -35.92 -52.27
CA TRP A 93 -47.30 -37.36 -52.14
C TRP A 93 -45.89 -37.75 -52.54
N LEU A 94 -45.19 -38.42 -51.62
CA LEU A 94 -43.82 -38.89 -51.79
C LEU A 94 -43.80 -40.41 -51.91
N ALA A 95 -43.29 -40.93 -53.03
CA ALA A 95 -43.20 -42.37 -53.26
C ALA A 95 -42.14 -43.08 -52.38
N ARG A 96 -41.24 -42.32 -51.75
CA ARG A 96 -40.16 -42.80 -50.86
C ARG A 96 -39.68 -41.67 -49.94
N ASP A 97 -38.95 -42.01 -48.89
CA ASP A 97 -38.30 -41.05 -47.98
C ASP A 97 -37.37 -40.11 -48.75
N VAL A 98 -37.45 -38.81 -48.45
CA VAL A 98 -36.61 -37.75 -49.04
C VAL A 98 -35.56 -37.24 -48.05
N SER A 99 -35.85 -37.27 -46.74
CA SER A 99 -34.89 -36.98 -45.66
C SER A 99 -35.34 -37.60 -44.31
N VAL A 100 -34.50 -37.53 -43.28
CA VAL A 100 -34.85 -37.96 -41.90
C VAL A 100 -36.11 -37.24 -41.37
N ARG A 101 -36.39 -36.03 -41.87
CA ARG A 101 -37.56 -35.22 -41.48
C ARG A 101 -38.75 -35.33 -42.45
N LYS A 102 -38.57 -35.85 -43.67
CA LYS A 102 -39.62 -35.93 -44.71
C LYS A 102 -39.70 -37.34 -45.32
N LYS A 103 -40.56 -38.16 -44.72
CA LYS A 103 -40.79 -39.58 -45.03
C LYS A 103 -41.74 -39.80 -46.21
N ALA A 104 -41.76 -41.00 -46.76
CA ALA A 104 -42.70 -41.46 -47.78
C ALA A 104 -44.15 -41.31 -47.32
N GLY A 105 -45.08 -41.20 -48.28
CA GLY A 105 -46.51 -41.01 -48.03
C GLY A 105 -46.99 -39.59 -48.28
N LEU A 106 -48.22 -39.31 -47.85
CA LEU A 106 -48.91 -38.05 -48.11
C LEU A 106 -48.59 -36.98 -47.06
N TRP A 107 -48.23 -35.79 -47.51
CA TRP A 107 -47.96 -34.61 -46.71
C TRP A 107 -48.97 -33.52 -47.04
N LEU A 108 -49.33 -32.73 -46.03
CA LEU A 108 -50.16 -31.54 -46.13
C LEU A 108 -49.34 -30.35 -45.67
N GLU A 109 -49.25 -29.32 -46.50
CA GLU A 109 -48.64 -28.04 -46.16
C GLU A 109 -49.68 -26.94 -46.36
N THR A 110 -49.90 -26.11 -45.36
CA THR A 110 -50.92 -25.07 -45.38
C THR A 110 -50.59 -23.95 -44.44
N ASP A 111 -51.08 -22.75 -44.73
CA ASP A 111 -51.13 -21.69 -43.74
C ASP A 111 -52.48 -21.71 -43.05
N VAL A 112 -52.47 -21.55 -41.73
CA VAL A 112 -53.69 -21.58 -40.94
C VAL A 112 -53.80 -20.30 -40.12
N GLU A 113 -54.99 -19.71 -40.15
CA GLU A 113 -55.38 -18.68 -39.18
C GLU A 113 -56.07 -19.35 -37.99
N PHE A 114 -55.46 -19.25 -36.82
CA PHE A 114 -56.04 -19.80 -35.60
C PHE A 114 -57.27 -18.97 -35.17
N ARG A 115 -58.46 -19.54 -35.34
CA ARG A 115 -59.76 -18.96 -34.93
C ARG A 115 -60.65 -20.07 -34.36
N GLY A 116 -61.75 -19.69 -33.70
CA GLY A 116 -62.75 -20.66 -33.19
C GLY A 116 -62.17 -21.56 -32.10
N ILE A 117 -62.18 -22.88 -32.29
CA ILE A 117 -61.65 -23.85 -31.31
C ILE A 117 -60.14 -23.69 -31.04
N PHE A 118 -59.40 -23.04 -31.93
CA PHE A 118 -57.98 -22.74 -31.76
C PHE A 118 -57.72 -21.31 -31.28
N GLN A 119 -58.76 -20.57 -30.88
CA GLN A 119 -58.61 -19.24 -30.28
C GLN A 119 -57.63 -19.22 -29.09
N PRO A 120 -57.58 -20.24 -28.21
CA PRO A 120 -56.57 -20.28 -27.14
C PRO A 120 -55.11 -20.28 -27.63
N LEU A 121 -54.82 -20.91 -28.77
CA LEU A 121 -53.48 -20.88 -29.38
C LEU A 121 -53.17 -19.49 -29.91
N HIS A 122 -54.14 -18.85 -30.57
CA HIS A 122 -54.02 -17.47 -31.05
C HIS A 122 -53.76 -16.51 -29.89
N ASP A 123 -54.53 -16.62 -28.80
CA ASP A 123 -54.41 -15.75 -27.64
C ASP A 123 -53.02 -15.88 -27.00
N ILE A 124 -52.45 -17.09 -26.91
CA ILE A 124 -51.09 -17.26 -26.38
C ILE A 124 -50.03 -16.74 -27.36
N LEU A 125 -50.18 -16.95 -28.67
CA LEU A 125 -49.29 -16.36 -29.67
C LEU A 125 -49.29 -14.83 -29.61
N ARG A 126 -50.46 -14.22 -29.38
CA ARG A 126 -50.62 -12.78 -29.19
C ARG A 126 -50.05 -12.31 -27.85
N ASP A 127 -50.48 -12.93 -26.74
CA ASP A 127 -50.23 -12.41 -25.39
C ASP A 127 -48.83 -12.76 -24.87
N VAL A 128 -48.29 -13.94 -25.20
CA VAL A 128 -46.97 -14.41 -24.73
C VAL A 128 -45.88 -14.09 -25.75
N PHE A 129 -46.15 -14.30 -27.05
CA PHE A 129 -45.16 -14.16 -28.11
C PHE A 129 -45.29 -12.88 -28.95
N ALA A 130 -46.24 -11.98 -28.60
CA ALA A 130 -46.49 -10.70 -29.27
C ALA A 130 -46.77 -10.81 -30.78
N GLN A 131 -47.45 -11.90 -31.20
CA GLN A 131 -47.85 -12.12 -32.59
C GLN A 131 -49.31 -11.71 -32.77
N GLU A 132 -49.56 -10.50 -33.29
CA GLU A 132 -50.93 -9.97 -33.45
C GLU A 132 -51.74 -10.71 -34.54
N HIS A 133 -51.08 -11.15 -35.60
CA HIS A 133 -51.69 -11.86 -36.72
C HIS A 133 -50.86 -13.09 -37.11
N PRO A 134 -50.80 -14.13 -36.26
CA PRO A 134 -49.97 -15.30 -36.54
C PRO A 134 -50.61 -16.11 -37.68
N GLY A 135 -50.12 -15.91 -38.91
CA GLY A 135 -50.29 -16.86 -39.99
C GLY A 135 -49.21 -17.92 -39.85
N LEU A 136 -49.56 -19.12 -39.40
CA LEU A 136 -48.59 -20.16 -39.14
C LEU A 136 -48.55 -21.13 -40.32
N HIS A 137 -47.37 -21.29 -40.91
CA HIS A 137 -47.15 -22.32 -41.91
C HIS A 137 -47.06 -23.67 -41.20
N LEU A 138 -48.02 -24.54 -41.46
CA LEU A 138 -48.12 -25.86 -40.87
C LEU A 138 -47.79 -26.92 -41.91
N GLU A 139 -47.00 -27.90 -41.49
CA GLU A 139 -46.72 -29.11 -42.24
C GLU A 139 -47.17 -30.33 -41.41
N ALA A 140 -47.87 -31.27 -42.05
CA ALA A 140 -48.32 -32.52 -41.45
C ALA A 140 -48.04 -33.71 -42.36
N HIS A 141 -47.49 -34.77 -41.79
CA HIS A 141 -47.43 -36.09 -42.43
C HIS A 141 -48.72 -36.84 -42.12
N LEU A 142 -49.45 -37.24 -43.16
CA LEU A 142 -50.76 -37.87 -43.03
C LEU A 142 -50.69 -39.41 -43.04
N GLY A 143 -49.50 -40.00 -43.18
CA GLY A 143 -49.28 -41.45 -43.01
C GLY A 143 -49.96 -42.37 -44.02
N VAL A 144 -50.59 -41.85 -45.07
CA VAL A 144 -51.27 -42.65 -46.11
C VAL A 144 -50.25 -43.16 -47.14
N GLU A 145 -49.93 -44.45 -47.08
CA GLU A 145 -48.93 -45.10 -47.95
C GLU A 145 -49.54 -45.78 -49.20
N GLN A 146 -50.85 -46.10 -49.20
CA GLN A 146 -51.45 -47.00 -50.21
C GLN A 146 -52.07 -46.32 -51.46
N GLY A 147 -52.34 -45.02 -51.44
CA GLY A 147 -52.82 -44.29 -52.63
C GLY A 147 -53.40 -42.91 -52.30
N TRP A 148 -53.21 -41.92 -53.18
CA TRP A 148 -53.74 -40.55 -53.00
C TRP A 148 -55.24 -40.40 -53.34
N SER A 149 -55.88 -41.45 -53.86
CA SER A 149 -57.28 -41.47 -54.31
C SER A 149 -58.26 -42.16 -53.34
N ASP A 150 -57.77 -42.63 -52.19
CA ASP A 150 -58.59 -43.25 -51.16
C ASP A 150 -59.16 -42.20 -50.20
N ASP A 151 -60.27 -42.53 -49.53
CA ASP A 151 -60.93 -41.60 -48.59
C ASP A 151 -59.97 -41.28 -47.42
N LEU A 152 -59.63 -40.00 -47.25
CA LEU A 152 -58.78 -39.56 -46.15
C LEU A 152 -59.55 -39.61 -44.83
N ILE A 153 -59.31 -40.65 -44.03
CA ILE A 153 -59.85 -40.79 -42.68
C ILE A 153 -58.86 -40.16 -41.70
N ALA A 154 -59.33 -39.24 -40.85
CA ALA A 154 -58.50 -38.66 -39.80
C ALA A 154 -58.23 -39.69 -38.67
N THR A 155 -57.16 -40.48 -38.78
CA THR A 155 -56.72 -41.43 -37.74
C THR A 155 -55.82 -40.80 -36.66
N GLY A 156 -55.78 -39.47 -36.63
CA GLY A 156 -54.87 -38.66 -35.82
C GLY A 156 -53.67 -38.18 -36.63
N PHE A 157 -53.26 -36.93 -36.39
CA PHE A 157 -52.14 -36.29 -37.07
C PHE A 157 -51.55 -35.18 -36.19
N THR A 158 -50.28 -34.88 -36.43
CA THR A 158 -49.56 -33.80 -35.74
C THR A 158 -49.29 -32.68 -36.73
N LEU A 159 -49.80 -31.49 -36.43
CA LEU A 159 -49.46 -30.25 -37.12
C LEU A 159 -48.33 -29.57 -36.34
N LYS A 160 -47.22 -29.28 -37.02
CA LYS A 160 -46.14 -28.46 -36.47
C LYS A 160 -45.90 -27.28 -37.38
N GLY A 161 -45.61 -26.13 -36.78
CA GLY A 161 -45.06 -24.98 -37.47
C GLY A 161 -44.34 -24.09 -36.49
N SER A 162 -43.55 -23.15 -37.00
CA SER A 162 -42.75 -22.25 -36.17
C SER A 162 -42.84 -20.82 -36.68
N VAL A 163 -42.72 -19.89 -35.75
CA VAL A 163 -42.51 -18.47 -36.01
C VAL A 163 -41.08 -18.14 -35.60
N ASP A 164 -40.28 -17.76 -36.60
CA ASP A 164 -38.92 -17.29 -36.41
C ASP A 164 -38.90 -15.77 -36.17
N GLY A 165 -37.80 -15.25 -35.62
CA GLY A 165 -37.62 -13.80 -35.42
C GLY A 165 -38.37 -13.22 -34.22
N ILE A 166 -38.83 -14.06 -33.29
CA ILE A 166 -39.38 -13.60 -32.01
C ILE A 166 -38.24 -13.04 -31.16
N ASN A 167 -38.46 -11.86 -30.57
CA ASN A 167 -37.53 -11.29 -29.60
C ASN A 167 -38.34 -10.67 -28.48
N ARG A 168 -39.10 -11.51 -27.77
CA ARG A 168 -40.02 -11.07 -26.73
C ARG A 168 -39.45 -11.41 -25.36
N GLY A 169 -39.09 -10.36 -24.62
CA GLY A 169 -38.73 -10.45 -23.21
C GLY A 169 -39.96 -10.76 -22.35
N PHE A 170 -39.75 -11.56 -21.32
CA PHE A 170 -40.74 -11.91 -20.31
C PHE A 170 -40.10 -11.79 -18.92
N GLY A 171 -40.53 -10.78 -18.15
CA GLY A 171 -39.81 -10.36 -16.94
C GLY A 171 -38.36 -9.91 -17.22
N GLU A 172 -37.49 -9.98 -16.21
CA GLU A 172 -36.08 -9.57 -16.32
C GLU A 172 -35.14 -10.70 -16.77
N PHE A 173 -35.62 -11.94 -16.83
CA PHE A 173 -34.76 -13.12 -17.02
C PHE A 173 -34.95 -13.83 -18.36
N LEU A 174 -36.15 -13.84 -18.93
CA LEU A 174 -36.48 -14.74 -20.04
C LEU A 174 -36.69 -13.93 -21.32
N THR A 175 -36.14 -14.39 -22.44
CA THR A 175 -36.40 -13.83 -23.77
C THR A 175 -36.64 -14.93 -24.78
N PHE A 176 -37.86 -15.07 -25.28
CA PHE A 176 -38.18 -16.03 -26.34
C PHE A 176 -37.53 -15.59 -27.66
N ARG A 177 -36.93 -16.56 -28.38
CA ARG A 177 -36.24 -16.33 -29.67
C ARG A 177 -36.99 -16.87 -30.87
N ASN A 178 -37.72 -17.96 -30.67
CA ASN A 178 -38.66 -18.51 -31.63
C ASN A 178 -39.79 -19.20 -30.86
N ALA A 179 -40.88 -19.48 -31.55
CA ALA A 179 -42.01 -20.21 -31.00
C ALA A 179 -42.56 -21.15 -32.06
N GLY A 180 -42.32 -22.43 -31.83
CA GLY A 180 -42.99 -23.55 -32.46
C GLY A 180 -44.34 -23.81 -31.80
N VAL A 181 -45.34 -24.11 -32.62
CA VAL A 181 -46.64 -24.64 -32.19
C VAL A 181 -46.68 -26.10 -32.57
N MET A 182 -47.01 -26.96 -31.61
CA MET A 182 -47.33 -28.35 -31.86
C MET A 182 -48.78 -28.58 -31.52
N LEU A 183 -49.55 -29.06 -32.50
CA LEU A 183 -50.93 -29.46 -32.36
C LEU A 183 -51.04 -30.94 -32.68
N ASN A 184 -51.35 -31.75 -31.68
CA ASN A 184 -51.55 -33.18 -31.80
C ASN A 184 -53.04 -33.48 -31.74
N ILE A 185 -53.58 -34.06 -32.80
CA ILE A 185 -54.95 -34.56 -32.84
C ILE A 185 -54.85 -36.08 -32.82
N VAL A 186 -55.43 -36.72 -31.80
CA VAL A 186 -55.34 -38.17 -31.60
C VAL A 186 -56.73 -38.78 -31.37
N PRO A 187 -56.97 -40.03 -31.80
CA PRO A 187 -58.22 -40.72 -31.48
C PRO A 187 -58.38 -40.93 -29.98
N GLY A 188 -59.51 -40.49 -29.44
CA GLY A 188 -59.97 -40.77 -28.09
C GLY A 188 -60.59 -42.16 -27.97
N LYS A 189 -60.79 -42.61 -26.73
CA LYS A 189 -61.24 -43.99 -26.42
C LYS A 189 -62.62 -44.36 -26.98
N ASN A 190 -63.44 -43.37 -27.34
CA ASN A 190 -64.81 -43.57 -27.87
C ASN A 190 -64.93 -43.28 -29.39
N GLY A 191 -63.80 -43.05 -30.08
CA GLY A 191 -63.80 -42.63 -31.50
C GLY A 191 -63.83 -41.11 -31.72
N ASP A 192 -64.07 -40.31 -30.68
CA ASP A 192 -63.94 -38.84 -30.71
C ASP A 192 -62.48 -38.41 -30.81
N LEU A 193 -62.17 -37.30 -31.49
CA LEU A 193 -60.80 -36.80 -31.59
C LEU A 193 -60.43 -35.89 -30.41
N ASN A 194 -59.35 -36.24 -29.71
CA ASN A 194 -58.76 -35.42 -28.65
C ASN A 194 -57.65 -34.53 -29.21
N THR A 195 -57.56 -33.30 -28.71
CA THR A 195 -56.58 -32.32 -29.16
C THR A 195 -55.66 -31.92 -28.01
N PHE A 196 -54.36 -32.13 -28.20
CA PHE A 196 -53.30 -31.66 -27.31
C PHE A 196 -52.45 -30.64 -28.04
N TRP A 197 -52.13 -29.55 -27.39
CA TRP A 197 -51.32 -28.50 -27.99
C TRP A 197 -50.34 -27.94 -26.98
N GLY A 198 -49.20 -27.50 -27.48
CA GLY A 198 -48.14 -26.92 -26.68
C GLY A 198 -47.19 -26.13 -27.56
N PHE A 199 -46.37 -25.31 -26.93
CA PHE A 199 -45.36 -24.53 -27.61
C PHE A 199 -43.99 -25.09 -27.32
N PHE A 200 -43.10 -24.97 -28.27
CA PHE A 200 -41.69 -25.34 -28.11
C PHE A 200 -40.82 -24.33 -28.81
N GLY A 201 -39.54 -24.28 -28.50
CA GLY A 201 -38.63 -23.37 -29.18
C GLY A 201 -37.36 -23.18 -28.41
N THR A 202 -36.72 -22.06 -28.64
CA THR A 202 -35.49 -21.61 -27.99
C THR A 202 -35.76 -20.28 -27.30
N LEU A 203 -35.18 -20.13 -26.11
CA LEU A 203 -35.21 -18.89 -25.35
C LEU A 203 -33.83 -18.60 -24.78
N HIS A 204 -33.63 -17.33 -24.41
CA HIS A 204 -32.48 -16.91 -23.63
C HIS A 204 -32.92 -16.74 -22.18
N LEU A 205 -32.17 -17.35 -21.26
CA LEU A 205 -32.32 -17.15 -19.82
C LEU A 205 -31.12 -16.35 -19.31
N ALA A 206 -31.33 -15.07 -19.02
CA ALA A 206 -30.37 -14.25 -18.30
C ALA A 206 -30.31 -14.69 -16.84
N ILE A 207 -29.10 -14.89 -16.32
CA ILE A 207 -28.88 -15.27 -14.92
C ILE A 207 -28.05 -14.17 -14.27
N PRO A 208 -28.39 -13.71 -13.04
CA PRO A 208 -27.56 -12.78 -12.31
C PRO A 208 -26.10 -13.25 -12.22
N ASN A 209 -25.16 -12.36 -12.49
CA ASN A 209 -23.70 -12.62 -12.52
C ASN A 209 -23.22 -13.55 -13.65
N SER A 210 -24.06 -13.92 -14.62
CA SER A 210 -23.62 -14.55 -15.86
C SER A 210 -23.23 -13.49 -16.90
N VAL A 211 -22.12 -13.70 -17.61
CA VAL A 211 -21.61 -12.77 -18.64
C VAL A 211 -22.44 -12.85 -19.93
N VAL A 212 -23.04 -14.02 -20.21
CA VAL A 212 -23.92 -14.25 -21.35
C VAL A 212 -25.21 -14.97 -20.92
N PRO A 213 -26.37 -14.66 -21.53
CA PRO A 213 -27.60 -15.43 -21.31
C PRO A 213 -27.44 -16.89 -21.77
N LEU A 214 -28.04 -17.83 -21.03
CA LEU A 214 -28.10 -19.23 -21.43
C LEU A 214 -29.05 -19.39 -22.60
N VAL A 215 -28.67 -20.16 -23.62
CA VAL A 215 -29.54 -20.53 -24.72
C VAL A 215 -30.15 -21.89 -24.38
N LEU A 216 -31.48 -21.94 -24.23
CA LEU A 216 -32.20 -23.13 -23.79
C LEU A 216 -33.31 -23.48 -24.78
N GLU A 217 -33.52 -24.78 -25.00
CA GLU A 217 -34.75 -25.28 -25.58
C GLU A 217 -35.85 -25.26 -24.52
N TYR A 218 -37.07 -24.87 -24.90
CA TYR A 218 -38.21 -24.84 -24.00
C TYR A 218 -39.38 -25.64 -24.54
N LYS A 219 -40.20 -26.13 -23.61
CA LYS A 219 -41.57 -26.60 -23.82
C LYS A 219 -42.48 -25.79 -22.91
N LEU A 220 -43.51 -25.19 -23.49
CA LEU A 220 -44.50 -24.42 -22.77
C LEU A 220 -45.86 -25.11 -22.90
N GLU A 221 -46.40 -25.51 -21.76
CA GLU A 221 -47.71 -26.12 -21.62
C GLU A 221 -48.69 -25.11 -20.99
N PRO A 222 -49.67 -24.64 -21.76
CA PRO A 222 -50.66 -23.72 -21.23
C PRO A 222 -51.77 -24.46 -20.48
N LYS A 223 -52.04 -24.03 -19.25
CA LYS A 223 -53.15 -24.45 -18.40
C LYS A 223 -54.19 -23.33 -18.29
N PRO A 224 -55.38 -23.52 -17.69
CA PRO A 224 -56.40 -22.46 -17.60
C PRO A 224 -55.84 -21.14 -17.06
N ASP A 225 -55.20 -21.17 -15.89
CA ASP A 225 -54.72 -19.98 -15.18
C ASP A 225 -53.19 -19.79 -15.19
N THR A 226 -52.44 -20.82 -15.64
CA THR A 226 -50.97 -20.81 -15.61
C THR A 226 -50.33 -21.22 -16.94
N LEU A 227 -49.04 -20.90 -17.09
CA LEU A 227 -48.17 -21.37 -18.14
C LEU A 227 -47.01 -22.12 -17.49
N ASP A 228 -46.93 -23.42 -17.73
CA ASP A 228 -45.82 -24.23 -17.25
C ASP A 228 -44.73 -24.27 -18.32
N ILE A 229 -43.53 -23.86 -17.97
CA ILE A 229 -42.39 -23.81 -18.88
C ILE A 229 -41.33 -24.75 -18.33
N SER A 230 -40.96 -25.75 -19.13
CA SER A 230 -39.79 -26.60 -18.91
C SER A 230 -38.71 -26.22 -19.89
N MET A 231 -37.47 -26.07 -19.44
CA MET A 231 -36.34 -25.67 -20.26
C MET A 231 -35.15 -26.58 -20.00
N SER A 232 -34.37 -26.85 -21.05
CA SER A 232 -33.14 -27.63 -20.98
C SER A 232 -32.15 -27.13 -22.02
N PHE A 233 -30.88 -27.46 -21.85
CA PHE A 233 -29.90 -27.26 -22.92
C PHE A 233 -30.15 -28.22 -24.08
N GLY A 234 -29.52 -27.94 -25.23
CA GLY A 234 -29.50 -28.88 -26.36
C GLY A 234 -28.81 -30.20 -25.99
N GLU A 235 -29.05 -31.25 -26.78
CA GLU A 235 -28.47 -32.57 -26.52
C GLU A 235 -26.93 -32.50 -26.46
N GLY A 236 -26.35 -32.88 -25.32
CA GLY A 236 -24.90 -32.91 -25.08
C GLY A 236 -24.28 -31.61 -24.54
N GLU A 237 -25.06 -30.55 -24.35
CA GLU A 237 -24.59 -29.28 -23.81
C GLU A 237 -24.60 -29.26 -22.26
N LYS A 238 -23.60 -28.59 -21.67
CA LYS A 238 -23.43 -28.43 -20.22
C LYS A 238 -23.60 -26.97 -19.82
N TRP A 239 -24.03 -26.73 -18.59
CA TRP A 239 -23.94 -25.39 -18.02
C TRP A 239 -22.56 -25.17 -17.41
N GLY A 240 -21.68 -24.55 -18.17
CA GLY A 240 -20.31 -24.27 -17.73
C GLY A 240 -20.19 -23.04 -16.82
N SER A 241 -19.25 -23.11 -15.89
CA SER A 241 -18.89 -22.00 -14.97
C SER A 241 -20.07 -21.36 -14.25
N VAL A 242 -20.92 -22.19 -13.65
CA VAL A 242 -22.17 -21.75 -13.00
C VAL A 242 -21.90 -20.69 -11.93
N PHE A 243 -22.72 -19.62 -11.94
CA PHE A 243 -22.56 -18.43 -11.08
C PHE A 243 -21.19 -17.72 -11.19
N GLY A 244 -20.45 -17.93 -12.28
CA GLY A 244 -19.11 -17.34 -12.48
C GLY A 244 -17.98 -18.14 -11.83
N VAL A 245 -18.24 -19.33 -11.28
CA VAL A 245 -17.22 -20.20 -10.67
C VAL A 245 -16.55 -21.04 -11.74
N LYS A 246 -15.25 -20.80 -11.99
CA LYS A 246 -14.47 -21.59 -12.91
C LYS A 246 -14.44 -23.08 -12.48
N GLY A 247 -14.79 -23.98 -13.39
CA GLY A 247 -14.80 -25.43 -13.16
C GLY A 247 -16.03 -25.99 -12.44
N LEU A 248 -17.02 -25.16 -12.11
CA LEU A 248 -18.36 -25.63 -11.72
C LEU A 248 -19.21 -25.84 -12.97
N ASP A 249 -19.14 -27.05 -13.53
CA ASP A 249 -19.89 -27.42 -14.74
C ASP A 249 -21.00 -28.41 -14.39
N LEU A 250 -22.23 -28.09 -14.76
CA LEU A 250 -23.41 -28.91 -14.46
C LEU A 250 -23.90 -29.68 -15.69
N ASP A 251 -24.26 -30.94 -15.44
CA ASP A 251 -24.81 -31.89 -16.41
C ASP A 251 -26.33 -32.06 -16.20
N GLU A 252 -27.02 -32.49 -17.26
CA GLU A 252 -28.46 -32.79 -17.25
C GLU A 252 -29.31 -31.65 -16.64
N VAL A 253 -28.93 -30.40 -16.94
CA VAL A 253 -29.58 -29.24 -16.34
C VAL A 253 -30.97 -29.04 -16.92
N THR A 254 -31.95 -29.02 -16.04
CA THR A 254 -33.34 -28.70 -16.34
C THR A 254 -33.79 -27.54 -15.50
N PHE A 255 -34.55 -26.65 -16.12
CA PHE A 255 -35.20 -25.53 -15.46
C PHE A 255 -36.71 -25.69 -15.62
N SER A 256 -37.47 -25.37 -14.59
CA SER A 256 -38.93 -25.32 -14.67
C SER A 256 -39.48 -24.12 -13.94
N THR A 257 -40.50 -23.48 -14.52
CA THR A 257 -41.25 -22.40 -13.89
C THR A 257 -42.73 -22.49 -14.23
N THR A 258 -43.57 -21.99 -13.33
CA THR A 258 -45.01 -21.82 -13.56
C THR A 258 -45.33 -20.33 -13.48
N ILE A 259 -45.90 -19.79 -14.55
CA ILE A 259 -46.26 -18.36 -14.64
C ILE A 259 -47.77 -18.23 -14.52
N VAL A 260 -48.26 -17.35 -13.65
CA VAL A 260 -49.70 -17.08 -13.51
C VAL A 260 -50.12 -16.02 -14.53
N LYS A 261 -51.11 -16.33 -15.38
CA LYS A 261 -51.52 -15.48 -16.50
C LYS A 261 -52.08 -14.11 -16.09
N SER A 262 -52.64 -13.99 -14.88
CA SER A 262 -53.16 -12.72 -14.35
C SER A 262 -52.08 -11.79 -13.77
N ASN A 263 -50.83 -12.27 -13.66
CA ASN A 263 -49.75 -11.56 -12.99
C ASN A 263 -48.42 -11.78 -13.73
N LEU A 264 -48.44 -11.57 -15.05
CA LEU A 264 -47.31 -11.80 -15.97
C LEU A 264 -46.07 -10.95 -15.60
N ASP A 265 -46.24 -9.87 -14.83
CA ASP A 265 -45.19 -8.88 -14.51
C ASP A 265 -44.53 -9.02 -13.12
N LYS A 266 -44.75 -10.10 -12.35
CA LYS A 266 -44.16 -10.26 -10.99
C LYS A 266 -43.42 -11.58 -10.73
N SER A 267 -42.25 -11.45 -10.08
CA SER A 267 -41.37 -12.48 -9.47
C SER A 267 -41.33 -13.84 -10.17
N LEU A 268 -40.48 -13.98 -11.18
CA LEU A 268 -40.11 -15.27 -11.76
C LEU A 268 -39.12 -16.01 -10.83
N GLU A 269 -39.43 -17.26 -10.52
CA GLU A 269 -38.56 -18.19 -9.81
C GLU A 269 -38.46 -19.48 -10.63
N PHE A 270 -37.24 -19.81 -11.05
CA PHE A 270 -36.98 -21.03 -11.81
C PHE A 270 -36.48 -22.09 -10.85
N SER A 271 -37.17 -23.22 -10.77
CA SER A 271 -36.62 -24.41 -10.12
C SER A 271 -35.57 -25.02 -11.06
N VAL A 272 -34.44 -25.42 -10.49
CA VAL A 272 -33.33 -26.04 -11.21
C VAL A 272 -33.12 -27.45 -10.67
N ALA A 273 -32.93 -28.41 -11.56
CA ALA A 273 -32.42 -29.73 -11.24
C ALA A 273 -31.25 -30.07 -12.17
N SER A 274 -30.19 -30.64 -11.62
CA SER A 274 -28.94 -30.90 -12.35
C SER A 274 -28.11 -31.97 -11.65
N LYS A 275 -27.10 -32.46 -12.37
CA LYS A 275 -26.06 -33.34 -11.82
C LYS A 275 -24.72 -32.62 -11.84
N TRP A 276 -23.92 -32.87 -10.82
CA TRP A 276 -22.58 -32.35 -10.69
C TRP A 276 -21.62 -33.45 -10.23
N GLN A 277 -20.32 -33.29 -10.48
CA GLN A 277 -19.29 -34.18 -9.97
C GLN A 277 -18.24 -33.40 -9.19
N ILE A 278 -17.98 -33.82 -7.95
CA ILE A 278 -16.93 -33.28 -7.09
C ILE A 278 -15.97 -34.41 -6.72
N GLY A 279 -14.69 -34.32 -7.10
CA GLY A 279 -13.71 -35.38 -6.82
C GLY A 279 -14.05 -36.76 -7.42
N GLY A 280 -14.96 -36.82 -8.40
CA GLY A 280 -15.52 -38.08 -8.94
C GLY A 280 -16.76 -38.59 -8.21
N VAL A 281 -17.23 -37.90 -7.17
CA VAL A 281 -18.50 -38.18 -6.48
C VAL A 281 -19.65 -37.51 -7.23
N PRO A 282 -20.64 -38.25 -7.74
CA PRO A 282 -21.82 -37.68 -8.37
C PRO A 282 -22.76 -37.08 -7.31
N VAL A 283 -23.24 -35.86 -7.56
CA VAL A 283 -24.14 -35.12 -6.68
C VAL A 283 -25.32 -34.63 -7.49
N GLU A 284 -26.53 -34.99 -7.04
CA GLU A 284 -27.76 -34.39 -7.56
C GLU A 284 -27.98 -33.04 -6.88
N LEU A 285 -28.09 -31.99 -7.68
CA LEU A 285 -28.31 -30.64 -7.23
C LEU A 285 -29.71 -30.19 -7.62
N SER A 286 -30.43 -29.62 -6.66
CA SER A 286 -31.71 -28.97 -6.87
C SER A 286 -31.71 -27.59 -6.24
N GLY A 287 -32.43 -26.64 -6.82
CA GLY A 287 -32.40 -25.29 -6.30
C GLY A 287 -33.32 -24.34 -7.02
N HIS A 288 -33.04 -23.06 -6.87
CA HIS A 288 -33.86 -22.01 -7.46
C HIS A 288 -33.01 -20.83 -7.95
N ILE A 289 -33.48 -20.21 -9.03
CA ILE A 289 -32.95 -18.96 -9.59
C ILE A 289 -34.05 -17.91 -9.51
N LYS A 290 -33.77 -16.81 -8.80
CA LYS A 290 -34.63 -15.63 -8.70
C LYS A 290 -33.80 -14.38 -8.42
N LYS A 291 -34.43 -13.21 -8.60
CA LYS A 291 -33.80 -11.89 -8.40
C LYS A 291 -33.22 -11.67 -7.00
N SER A 292 -33.90 -12.15 -5.96
CA SER A 292 -33.49 -11.95 -4.56
C SER A 292 -32.37 -12.88 -4.08
N GLY A 293 -31.97 -13.87 -4.89
CA GLY A 293 -30.93 -14.83 -4.54
C GLY A 293 -31.11 -16.15 -5.27
N SER A 294 -30.03 -16.70 -5.80
CA SER A 294 -30.01 -18.01 -6.47
C SER A 294 -29.16 -18.98 -5.66
N SER A 295 -29.64 -20.20 -5.47
CA SER A 295 -28.92 -21.23 -4.73
C SER A 295 -29.17 -22.62 -5.32
N LEU A 296 -28.16 -23.47 -5.28
CA LEU A 296 -28.25 -24.90 -5.57
C LEU A 296 -27.90 -25.68 -4.32
N ARG A 297 -28.65 -26.75 -4.04
CA ARG A 297 -28.46 -27.59 -2.87
C ARG A 297 -28.36 -29.04 -3.27
N GLY A 298 -27.52 -29.78 -2.58
CA GLY A 298 -27.34 -31.21 -2.77
C GLY A 298 -27.05 -31.91 -1.47
N TYR A 299 -26.99 -33.22 -1.56
CA TYR A 299 -26.59 -34.08 -0.46
C TYR A 299 -25.45 -34.99 -0.92
N ILE A 300 -24.43 -35.09 -0.07
CA ILE A 300 -23.20 -35.85 -0.32
C ILE A 300 -23.00 -36.78 0.87
N LYS A 301 -23.01 -38.08 0.61
CA LYS A 301 -22.90 -39.09 1.67
C LYS A 301 -21.54 -39.06 2.36
N THR A 302 -20.46 -38.98 1.58
CA THR A 302 -19.08 -38.99 2.07
C THR A 302 -18.19 -38.14 1.17
N LEU A 303 -17.25 -37.42 1.77
CA LEU A 303 -16.23 -36.63 1.08
C LEU A 303 -14.91 -36.71 1.84
N THR A 304 -13.78 -36.61 1.15
CA THR A 304 -12.45 -36.55 1.77
C THR A 304 -11.87 -35.13 1.72
N MET A 305 -10.86 -34.84 2.55
CA MET A 305 -10.12 -33.57 2.49
C MET A 305 -9.42 -33.37 1.13
N ASP A 306 -9.00 -34.46 0.47
CA ASP A 306 -8.42 -34.40 -0.87
C ASP A 306 -9.43 -33.95 -1.94
N ASP A 307 -10.70 -34.35 -1.80
CA ASP A 307 -11.77 -33.92 -2.71
C ASP A 307 -12.07 -32.42 -2.54
N LEU A 308 -12.09 -31.92 -1.30
CA LEU A 308 -12.23 -30.48 -1.01
C LEU A 308 -11.03 -29.68 -1.50
N ARG A 309 -9.81 -30.22 -1.37
CA ARG A 309 -8.61 -29.60 -1.94
C ARG A 309 -8.71 -29.49 -3.45
N ARG A 310 -9.13 -30.55 -4.14
CA ARG A 310 -9.34 -30.50 -5.60
C ARG A 310 -10.38 -29.46 -5.99
N LEU A 311 -11.47 -29.35 -5.23
CA LEU A 311 -12.47 -28.30 -5.43
C LEU A 311 -11.85 -26.90 -5.29
N PHE A 312 -11.12 -26.65 -4.19
CA PHE A 312 -10.43 -25.38 -3.96
C PHE A 312 -9.45 -25.03 -5.07
N ASN A 313 -8.59 -25.97 -5.47
CA ASN A 313 -7.60 -25.75 -6.53
C ASN A 313 -8.29 -25.47 -7.88
N THR A 314 -9.42 -26.13 -8.17
CA THR A 314 -10.20 -25.91 -9.39
C THR A 314 -10.77 -24.49 -9.44
N MET A 315 -11.27 -23.99 -8.31
CA MET A 315 -11.88 -22.66 -8.24
C MET A 315 -10.86 -21.52 -8.27
N THR A 316 -9.73 -21.68 -7.59
CA THR A 316 -8.77 -20.59 -7.34
C THR A 316 -7.54 -20.64 -8.24
N GLY A 317 -7.25 -21.79 -8.87
CA GLY A 317 -5.98 -22.04 -9.56
C GLY A 317 -4.76 -22.11 -8.63
N SER A 318 -4.97 -22.18 -7.31
CA SER A 318 -3.93 -22.27 -6.28
C SER A 318 -3.88 -23.66 -5.65
N ASP A 319 -2.69 -24.15 -5.30
CA ASP A 319 -2.54 -25.44 -4.62
C ASP A 319 -2.65 -25.26 -3.09
N LEU A 320 -3.60 -25.96 -2.46
CA LEU A 320 -3.61 -26.14 -1.00
C LEU A 320 -2.60 -27.24 -0.60
N ASP A 321 -1.75 -26.98 0.39
CA ASP A 321 -0.87 -28.00 0.97
C ASP A 321 -1.68 -29.16 1.58
N PRO A 322 -1.17 -30.41 1.53
CA PRO A 322 -1.86 -31.56 2.13
C PRO A 322 -1.97 -31.39 3.65
N VAL A 323 -3.15 -31.72 4.19
CA VAL A 323 -3.40 -31.77 5.64
C VAL A 323 -2.95 -33.13 6.15
N GLU A 324 -2.13 -33.17 7.21
CA GLU A 324 -1.57 -34.42 7.76
C GLU A 324 -2.60 -35.25 8.56
N GLN A 325 -3.65 -34.61 9.08
CA GLN A 325 -4.70 -35.22 9.90
C GLN A 325 -5.76 -35.96 9.07
N ASP A 326 -6.34 -37.04 9.61
CA ASP A 326 -7.43 -37.80 8.95
C ASP A 326 -8.76 -37.07 9.15
N VAL A 327 -9.12 -36.22 8.18
CA VAL A 327 -10.38 -35.47 8.20
C VAL A 327 -11.40 -36.14 7.28
N ARG A 328 -12.52 -36.59 7.87
CA ARG A 328 -13.60 -37.27 7.15
C ARG A 328 -14.91 -36.50 7.27
N PHE A 329 -15.60 -36.39 6.14
CA PHE A 329 -16.91 -35.74 6.08
C PHE A 329 -17.99 -36.77 5.74
N SER A 330 -19.06 -36.79 6.51
CA SER A 330 -20.21 -37.66 6.27
C SER A 330 -21.53 -36.92 6.41
N GLU A 331 -22.54 -37.39 5.68
CA GLU A 331 -23.91 -36.84 5.74
C GLU A 331 -23.95 -35.33 5.43
N LEU A 332 -23.19 -34.89 4.43
CA LEU A 332 -23.05 -33.48 4.09
C LEU A 332 -24.25 -32.97 3.27
N ARG A 333 -24.75 -31.81 3.63
CA ARG A 333 -25.60 -30.96 2.79
C ARG A 333 -24.73 -29.86 2.21
N ILE A 334 -24.79 -29.68 0.90
CA ILE A 334 -24.09 -28.60 0.20
C ILE A 334 -25.09 -27.52 -0.19
N GLU A 335 -24.69 -26.26 -0.03
CA GLU A 335 -25.35 -25.09 -0.58
C GLU A 335 -24.35 -24.27 -1.39
N ILE A 336 -24.68 -24.06 -2.66
CA ILE A 336 -23.88 -23.29 -3.62
C ILE A 336 -24.63 -22.00 -3.90
N SER A 337 -24.04 -20.86 -3.58
CA SER A 337 -24.63 -19.55 -3.86
C SER A 337 -23.53 -18.50 -4.08
N GLN A 338 -23.70 -17.64 -5.09
CA GLN A 338 -22.78 -16.51 -5.38
C GLN A 338 -21.29 -16.88 -5.37
N GLY A 339 -20.92 -18.06 -5.87
CA GLY A 339 -19.54 -18.54 -5.92
C GLY A 339 -18.94 -19.03 -4.60
N ARG A 340 -19.79 -19.34 -3.61
CA ARG A 340 -19.42 -19.95 -2.33
C ARG A 340 -20.04 -21.32 -2.21
N PHE A 341 -19.26 -22.27 -1.69
CA PHE A 341 -19.69 -23.63 -1.38
C PHE A 341 -19.73 -23.79 0.12
N LEU A 342 -20.91 -24.04 0.66
CA LEU A 342 -21.12 -24.22 2.08
C LEU A 342 -21.56 -25.65 2.35
N PHE A 343 -20.78 -26.37 3.15
CA PHE A 343 -21.07 -27.74 3.55
C PHE A 343 -21.48 -27.77 5.02
N TYR A 344 -22.59 -28.44 5.30
CA TYR A 344 -23.09 -28.70 6.65
C TYR A 344 -23.20 -30.20 6.85
N GLY A 345 -22.67 -30.74 7.95
CA GLY A 345 -22.86 -32.15 8.26
C GLY A 345 -21.95 -32.64 9.36
N GLU A 346 -21.65 -33.93 9.33
CA GLU A 346 -20.76 -34.54 10.31
C GLU A 346 -19.32 -34.46 9.83
N VAL A 347 -18.46 -33.86 10.65
CA VAL A 347 -17.02 -33.82 10.42
C VAL A 347 -16.33 -34.59 11.52
N TRP A 348 -15.43 -35.46 11.11
CA TRP A 348 -14.55 -36.21 11.99
C TRP A 348 -13.13 -35.77 11.74
N VAL A 349 -12.41 -35.46 12.81
CA VAL A 349 -10.96 -35.21 12.79
C VAL A 349 -10.34 -36.27 13.66
N ASP A 350 -9.56 -37.15 13.04
CA ASP A 350 -9.06 -38.39 13.64
C ASP A 350 -10.21 -39.21 14.25
N SER A 351 -10.25 -39.36 15.59
CA SER A 351 -11.29 -40.11 16.31
C SER A 351 -12.43 -39.25 16.87
N TYR A 352 -12.40 -37.92 16.70
CA TYR A 352 -13.33 -37.00 17.34
C TYR A 352 -14.38 -36.48 16.36
N LYS A 353 -15.65 -36.55 16.77
CA LYS A 353 -16.78 -35.96 16.04
C LYS A 353 -16.91 -34.48 16.39
N VAL A 354 -16.92 -33.62 15.38
CA VAL A 354 -17.16 -32.19 15.51
C VAL A 354 -18.66 -31.91 15.42
N ALA A 355 -19.23 -31.27 16.44
CA ALA A 355 -20.64 -30.90 16.48
C ALA A 355 -20.91 -29.68 15.58
N ALA A 356 -22.01 -29.67 14.83
CA ALA A 356 -22.41 -28.54 13.98
C ALA A 356 -21.30 -28.02 13.05
N ALA A 357 -20.61 -28.93 12.38
CA ALA A 357 -19.50 -28.58 11.51
C ALA A 357 -19.96 -27.88 10.22
N GLU A 358 -19.26 -26.81 9.88
CA GLU A 358 -19.50 -25.93 8.75
C GLU A 358 -18.18 -25.77 7.97
N VAL A 359 -18.20 -26.06 6.68
CA VAL A 359 -17.06 -25.82 5.78
C VAL A 359 -17.48 -24.83 4.71
N LEU A 360 -16.82 -23.69 4.67
CA LEU A 360 -16.96 -22.67 3.64
C LEU A 360 -15.76 -22.73 2.71
N VAL A 361 -16.01 -22.85 1.40
CA VAL A 361 -15.00 -22.74 0.35
C VAL A 361 -15.39 -21.59 -0.58
N SER A 362 -14.49 -20.62 -0.77
CA SER A 362 -14.66 -19.49 -1.68
C SER A 362 -13.37 -19.23 -2.46
N VAL A 363 -13.43 -18.26 -3.39
CA VAL A 363 -12.23 -17.76 -4.09
C VAL A 363 -11.21 -17.12 -3.14
N ASP A 364 -11.65 -16.66 -1.97
CA ASP A 364 -10.81 -16.00 -0.98
C ASP A 364 -10.12 -17.00 -0.03
N GLY A 365 -10.56 -18.26 0.00
CA GLY A 365 -9.97 -19.30 0.86
C GLY A 365 -10.93 -20.41 1.33
N VAL A 366 -10.49 -21.18 2.32
CA VAL A 366 -11.25 -22.24 3.01
C VAL A 366 -11.42 -21.88 4.49
N MET A 367 -12.63 -21.98 5.03
CA MET A 367 -12.88 -21.92 6.47
C MET A 367 -13.58 -23.21 6.91
N ILE A 368 -13.01 -23.92 7.88
CA ILE A 368 -13.63 -25.05 8.56
C ILE A 368 -13.97 -24.60 9.97
N SER A 369 -15.18 -24.85 10.45
CA SER A 369 -15.52 -24.59 11.84
C SER A 369 -16.43 -25.64 12.42
N GLY A 370 -16.39 -25.81 13.73
CA GLY A 370 -17.38 -26.62 14.42
C GLY A 370 -17.21 -26.62 15.93
N GLY A 371 -18.27 -27.05 16.60
CA GLY A 371 -18.37 -27.16 18.04
C GLY A 371 -17.66 -28.40 18.59
N ILE A 372 -17.15 -28.26 19.80
CA ILE A 372 -16.68 -29.32 20.68
C ILE A 372 -17.58 -29.23 21.91
N ASP A 373 -18.44 -30.23 22.08
CA ASP A 373 -19.38 -30.30 23.20
C ASP A 373 -18.76 -31.09 24.38
N ASP A 374 -18.99 -30.59 25.60
CA ASP A 374 -18.74 -31.23 26.91
C ASP A 374 -17.47 -32.11 26.99
N LEU A 375 -16.30 -31.46 27.05
CA LEU A 375 -15.02 -32.13 27.34
C LEU A 375 -14.65 -31.98 28.82
N ALA A 376 -14.70 -33.09 29.57
CA ALA A 376 -14.18 -33.15 30.92
C ALA A 376 -12.65 -33.33 30.92
N ILE A 377 -11.93 -32.47 31.62
CA ILE A 377 -10.48 -32.54 31.82
C ILE A 377 -10.23 -32.78 33.31
N GLY A 378 -10.09 -34.06 33.70
CA GLY A 378 -10.04 -34.45 35.11
C GLY A 378 -11.41 -34.35 35.80
N GLU A 379 -11.41 -34.25 37.14
CA GLU A 379 -12.66 -34.27 37.94
C GLU A 379 -13.33 -32.91 38.12
N LYS A 380 -12.60 -31.80 37.92
CA LYS A 380 -13.00 -30.45 38.33
C LYS A 380 -13.08 -29.42 37.19
N LEU A 381 -12.59 -29.74 35.98
CA LEU A 381 -12.57 -28.82 34.84
C LEU A 381 -13.44 -29.36 33.70
N TYR A 382 -14.39 -28.55 33.24
CA TYR A 382 -15.36 -28.92 32.21
C TYR A 382 -15.43 -27.85 31.12
N VAL A 383 -15.09 -28.19 29.89
CA VAL A 383 -15.32 -27.33 28.72
C VAL A 383 -16.76 -27.54 28.28
N LYS A 384 -17.68 -26.61 28.62
CA LYS A 384 -19.10 -26.78 28.30
C LYS A 384 -19.41 -26.52 26.83
N LYS A 385 -18.74 -25.54 26.24
CA LYS A 385 -18.89 -25.16 24.83
C LYS A 385 -17.55 -24.72 24.32
N ALA A 386 -17.00 -25.40 23.33
CA ALA A 386 -15.88 -24.88 22.56
C ALA A 386 -16.22 -24.88 21.07
N ARG A 387 -15.58 -24.01 20.31
CA ARG A 387 -15.66 -23.92 18.86
C ARG A 387 -14.25 -23.78 18.32
N LEU A 388 -13.90 -24.63 17.37
CA LEU A 388 -12.67 -24.54 16.60
C LEU A 388 -13.01 -23.95 15.23
N GLU A 389 -12.15 -23.06 14.74
CA GLU A 389 -12.22 -22.48 13.40
C GLU A 389 -10.82 -22.54 12.77
N LEU A 390 -10.70 -23.14 11.59
CA LEU A 390 -9.49 -23.15 10.78
C LEU A 390 -9.76 -22.31 9.53
N ILE A 391 -8.93 -21.31 9.27
CA ILE A 391 -9.03 -20.39 8.15
C ILE A 391 -7.76 -20.54 7.32
N ILE A 392 -7.92 -20.73 6.02
CA ILE A 392 -6.83 -20.81 5.04
C ILE A 392 -7.17 -19.79 3.94
N GLY A 393 -6.38 -18.73 3.80
CA GLY A 393 -6.71 -17.57 2.94
C GLY A 393 -7.44 -16.44 3.68
N ASN A 394 -8.06 -15.52 2.94
CA ASN A 394 -8.74 -14.32 3.44
C ASN A 394 -10.27 -14.48 3.44
N VAL A 395 -10.79 -15.51 4.10
CA VAL A 395 -12.23 -15.79 4.12
C VAL A 395 -12.95 -15.01 5.22
N ASP A 396 -13.91 -14.16 4.84
CA ASP A 396 -14.86 -13.55 5.78
C ASP A 396 -16.17 -14.34 5.88
N ARG A 397 -16.69 -14.53 7.10
CA ARG A 397 -18.05 -15.05 7.31
C ARG A 397 -19.10 -14.05 6.85
N PRO A 398 -20.21 -14.49 6.21
CA PRO A 398 -21.39 -13.66 6.11
C PRO A 398 -21.93 -13.35 7.52
N LYS A 399 -22.28 -12.08 7.78
CA LYS A 399 -22.95 -11.67 9.03
C LYS A 399 -24.32 -12.34 9.10
N THR A 400 -24.50 -13.26 10.04
CA THR A 400 -25.80 -13.82 10.40
C THR A 400 -26.40 -12.99 11.54
N ASP A 401 -27.34 -12.11 11.21
CA ASP A 401 -28.15 -11.43 12.23
C ASP A 401 -29.08 -12.44 12.92
N SER A 402 -29.16 -12.37 14.25
CA SER A 402 -29.92 -13.26 15.13
C SER A 402 -31.46 -13.17 15.01
N LYS A 403 -31.96 -12.61 13.91
CA LYS A 403 -33.38 -12.68 13.52
C LYS A 403 -33.42 -12.91 12.02
N GLY A 404 -33.85 -14.10 11.60
CA GLY A 404 -33.92 -14.53 10.19
C GLY A 404 -34.68 -13.59 9.26
N LYS A 405 -34.01 -12.53 8.80
CA LYS A 405 -34.38 -11.68 7.66
C LYS A 405 -33.08 -11.29 6.96
N ALA A 406 -32.97 -11.67 5.68
CA ALA A 406 -31.88 -11.25 4.81
C ALA A 406 -31.88 -9.72 4.67
N ALA A 407 -30.80 -9.06 5.11
CA ALA A 407 -30.58 -7.64 4.86
C ALA A 407 -29.87 -7.46 3.51
N SER A 408 -30.47 -6.65 2.65
CA SER A 408 -29.91 -6.20 1.38
C SER A 408 -28.75 -5.23 1.62
N ALA A 409 -27.58 -5.50 1.06
CA ALA A 409 -26.50 -4.53 0.94
C ALA A 409 -26.88 -3.49 -0.15
N ALA A 410 -27.46 -2.38 0.27
CA ALA A 410 -27.53 -1.16 -0.53
C ALA A 410 -26.19 -0.43 -0.38
N GLY A 411 -25.60 -0.05 -1.52
CA GLY A 411 -24.35 0.68 -1.58
C GLY A 411 -24.51 2.11 -1.07
N ASN A 412 -23.47 2.61 -0.42
CA ASN A 412 -23.20 4.05 -0.37
C ASN A 412 -22.22 4.38 -1.49
N GLN A 413 -22.74 5.06 -2.50
CA GLN A 413 -21.95 5.97 -3.33
C GLN A 413 -21.60 7.19 -2.47
N GLU A 414 -20.31 7.50 -2.38
CA GLU A 414 -19.89 8.91 -2.45
C GLU A 414 -19.33 9.14 -3.85
N SER A 415 -19.86 10.19 -4.46
CA SER A 415 -19.73 10.57 -5.85
C SER A 415 -18.89 11.84 -5.99
N GLY A 416 -18.08 11.86 -7.05
CA GLY A 416 -17.64 13.08 -7.72
C GLY A 416 -16.17 13.47 -7.49
N ALA A 417 -15.36 13.77 -8.50
CA ALA A 417 -15.64 13.88 -9.94
C ALA A 417 -14.33 13.94 -10.75
N ASP A 418 -14.42 13.47 -12.01
CA ASP A 418 -13.79 13.94 -13.25
C ASP A 418 -12.25 14.12 -13.36
N SER A 419 -11.52 13.69 -14.40
CA SER A 419 -11.85 13.66 -15.83
C SER A 419 -10.77 12.89 -16.66
N SER A 420 -11.22 12.36 -17.80
CA SER A 420 -10.60 11.63 -18.94
C SER A 420 -9.23 12.12 -19.49
N PRO A 421 -8.66 11.54 -20.58
CA PRO A 421 -8.51 10.15 -21.03
C PRO A 421 -7.03 9.80 -21.36
N LYS A 422 -6.61 8.51 -21.40
CA LYS A 422 -5.38 8.14 -22.13
C LYS A 422 -5.57 6.93 -23.03
N ASP A 423 -5.62 7.28 -24.31
CA ASP A 423 -5.20 6.60 -25.53
C ASP A 423 -4.65 5.17 -25.43
N THR A 424 -5.36 4.31 -26.15
CA THR A 424 -4.83 3.14 -26.82
C THR A 424 -3.88 3.54 -27.96
N SER A 425 -2.63 3.06 -27.92
CA SER A 425 -1.98 2.32 -29.03
C SER A 425 -0.45 2.32 -28.90
N LYS A 426 0.17 1.13 -28.81
CA LYS A 426 0.98 0.53 -29.88
C LYS A 426 1.80 -0.66 -29.37
N VAL A 427 1.91 -1.61 -30.28
CA VAL A 427 2.74 -2.82 -30.30
C VAL A 427 4.22 -2.46 -30.18
N ASP A 428 4.98 -3.19 -29.38
CA ASP A 428 6.34 -3.67 -29.70
C ASP A 428 6.81 -4.73 -28.68
N THR A 429 7.52 -5.74 -29.16
CA THR A 429 8.21 -6.82 -28.41
C THR A 429 9.72 -6.54 -28.46
N PRO A 430 10.66 -7.25 -27.79
CA PRO A 430 10.79 -7.91 -26.46
C PRO A 430 12.00 -7.30 -25.66
N PRO A 431 12.46 -7.83 -24.49
CA PRO A 431 13.35 -9.01 -24.48
C PRO A 431 13.15 -9.97 -23.30
N SER A 432 13.60 -11.20 -23.53
CA SER A 432 13.84 -12.25 -22.54
C SER A 432 14.58 -11.75 -21.28
N GLN A 433 13.94 -11.83 -20.12
CA GLN A 433 14.61 -11.91 -18.84
C GLN A 433 14.30 -13.26 -18.20
N GLN A 434 15.38 -13.95 -17.83
CA GLN A 434 15.37 -15.17 -17.04
C GLN A 434 14.46 -14.97 -15.82
N GLN A 435 13.37 -15.73 -15.76
CA GLN A 435 12.62 -15.92 -14.53
C GLN A 435 13.53 -16.65 -13.54
N SER A 436 14.11 -15.90 -12.61
CA SER A 436 14.38 -16.42 -11.27
C SER A 436 13.10 -17.12 -10.77
N PRO A 437 13.18 -18.27 -10.09
CA PRO A 437 11.99 -18.97 -9.65
C PRO A 437 11.15 -18.02 -8.80
N VAL A 438 9.93 -17.75 -9.25
CA VAL A 438 8.93 -17.05 -8.45
C VAL A 438 8.80 -17.87 -7.17
N LYS A 439 9.36 -17.36 -6.06
CA LYS A 439 9.03 -17.86 -4.73
C LYS A 439 7.51 -17.77 -4.62
N ARG A 440 6.86 -18.94 -4.63
CA ARG A 440 5.43 -19.05 -4.37
C ARG A 440 5.20 -18.44 -2.98
N LYS A 441 4.51 -17.29 -2.91
CA LYS A 441 4.07 -16.71 -1.65
C LYS A 441 3.21 -17.75 -0.94
N GLY A 442 3.51 -18.06 0.33
CA GLY A 442 2.68 -18.99 1.11
C GLY A 442 1.24 -18.47 1.25
N THR A 443 0.28 -19.35 1.46
CA THR A 443 -1.10 -18.94 1.79
C THR A 443 -1.20 -18.67 3.29
N PRO A 444 -1.80 -17.55 3.74
CA PRO A 444 -1.97 -17.30 5.16
C PRO A 444 -2.90 -18.35 5.79
N VAL A 445 -2.59 -18.77 7.01
CA VAL A 445 -3.37 -19.75 7.78
C VAL A 445 -3.62 -19.22 9.18
N ALA A 446 -4.83 -19.43 9.70
CA ALA A 446 -5.20 -19.14 11.09
C ALA A 446 -6.00 -20.29 11.69
N ALA A 447 -5.68 -20.66 12.93
CA ALA A 447 -6.47 -21.59 13.74
C ALA A 447 -6.96 -20.84 14.98
N ILE A 448 -8.27 -20.86 15.22
CA ILE A 448 -8.94 -20.12 16.27
C ILE A 448 -9.74 -21.11 17.11
N LEU A 449 -9.46 -21.15 18.41
CA LEU A 449 -10.24 -21.87 19.41
C LEU A 449 -10.95 -20.84 20.28
N ARG A 450 -12.24 -21.02 20.55
CA ARG A 450 -13.03 -20.23 21.49
C ARG A 450 -13.82 -21.17 22.37
N GLY A 451 -14.01 -20.87 23.65
CA GLY A 451 -14.87 -21.68 24.49
C GLY A 451 -15.13 -21.14 25.88
N GLU A 452 -16.12 -21.73 26.52
CA GLU A 452 -16.52 -21.50 27.91
C GLU A 452 -16.07 -22.69 28.75
N VAL A 453 -15.13 -22.43 29.67
CA VAL A 453 -14.56 -23.41 30.57
C VAL A 453 -15.10 -23.17 31.98
N HIS A 454 -15.75 -24.17 32.55
CA HIS A 454 -16.18 -24.15 33.95
C HIS A 454 -15.17 -24.90 34.81
N LEU A 455 -14.74 -24.24 35.88
CA LEU A 455 -13.98 -24.85 36.96
C LEU A 455 -14.90 -24.97 38.16
N ASP A 456 -15.24 -26.21 38.52
CA ASP A 456 -16.06 -26.54 39.68
C ASP A 456 -15.12 -26.99 40.81
N THR A 457 -15.05 -26.20 41.88
CA THR A 457 -14.25 -26.52 43.06
C THR A 457 -15.13 -26.52 44.30
N ASP A 458 -14.67 -27.19 45.35
CA ASP A 458 -15.40 -27.32 46.62
C ASP A 458 -15.70 -25.96 47.30
N THR A 459 -15.02 -24.88 46.87
CA THR A 459 -15.13 -23.52 47.41
C THR A 459 -15.73 -22.49 46.45
N PHE A 460 -15.68 -22.70 45.14
CA PHE A 460 -16.20 -21.75 44.15
C PHE A 460 -16.38 -22.40 42.76
N ASN A 461 -17.34 -21.85 42.02
CA ASN A 461 -17.61 -22.15 40.62
C ASN A 461 -17.19 -20.97 39.76
N LEU A 462 -16.19 -21.15 38.90
CA LEU A 462 -15.70 -20.10 38.01
C LEU A 462 -16.00 -20.48 36.57
N THR A 463 -16.39 -19.47 35.79
CA THR A 463 -16.61 -19.59 34.34
C THR A 463 -15.58 -18.72 33.64
N PHE A 464 -14.76 -19.33 32.80
CA PHE A 464 -13.75 -18.66 32.00
C PHE A 464 -14.17 -18.64 30.53
N ASN A 465 -14.19 -17.46 29.92
CA ASN A 465 -14.26 -17.32 28.48
C ASN A 465 -12.82 -17.36 27.93
N VAL A 466 -12.47 -18.45 27.26
CA VAL A 466 -11.11 -18.69 26.75
C VAL A 466 -11.12 -18.65 25.24
N ALA A 467 -10.08 -18.05 24.67
CA ALA A 467 -9.81 -18.13 23.26
C ALA A 467 -8.31 -18.20 22.97
N ALA A 468 -7.96 -18.82 21.85
CA ALA A 468 -6.61 -18.84 21.32
C ALA A 468 -6.68 -18.72 19.80
N ALA A 469 -5.84 -17.88 19.23
CA ALA A 469 -5.59 -17.80 17.81
C ALA A 469 -4.11 -18.06 17.56
N ILE A 470 -3.83 -18.92 16.59
CA ILE A 470 -2.50 -19.14 16.03
C ILE A 470 -2.59 -18.77 14.57
N THR A 471 -1.69 -17.91 14.11
CA THR A 471 -1.68 -17.41 12.74
C THR A 471 -0.30 -17.50 12.13
N LYS A 472 -0.27 -17.72 10.82
CA LYS A 472 0.95 -17.69 10.02
C LYS A 472 0.63 -16.94 8.74
N THR A 473 1.28 -15.80 8.55
CA THR A 473 1.17 -15.05 7.28
C THR A 473 2.01 -15.74 6.20
N ALA A 474 1.76 -15.38 4.93
CA ALA A 474 2.38 -15.98 3.75
C ALA A 474 3.89 -16.24 3.87
N ASP A 475 4.62 -15.26 4.42
CA ASP A 475 6.08 -15.27 4.54
C ASP A 475 6.55 -14.93 5.98
N GLY A 476 5.64 -14.91 6.96
CA GLY A 476 5.93 -14.45 8.32
C GLY A 476 6.10 -15.57 9.36
N PRO A 477 6.65 -15.22 10.54
CA PRO A 477 6.72 -16.15 11.66
C PRO A 477 5.32 -16.53 12.16
N LEU A 478 5.26 -17.62 12.93
CA LEU A 478 4.03 -18.02 13.62
C LEU A 478 3.70 -17.01 14.73
N ASP A 479 2.53 -16.42 14.65
CA ASP A 479 1.97 -15.47 15.60
C ASP A 479 0.91 -16.15 16.46
N TYR A 480 0.79 -15.77 17.73
CA TYR A 480 -0.25 -16.28 18.61
C TYR A 480 -0.89 -15.16 19.42
N PHE A 481 -2.16 -15.36 19.75
CA PHE A 481 -2.95 -14.55 20.67
C PHE A 481 -3.80 -15.48 21.53
N ILE A 482 -3.61 -15.47 22.84
CA ILE A 482 -4.36 -16.27 23.81
C ILE A 482 -5.02 -15.30 24.77
N TYR A 483 -6.27 -15.57 25.10
CA TYR A 483 -7.11 -14.75 25.94
C TYR A 483 -7.93 -15.62 26.87
N GLY A 484 -7.98 -15.31 28.16
CA GLY A 484 -8.84 -15.98 29.13
C GLY A 484 -9.45 -14.96 30.07
N GLN A 485 -10.76 -14.77 30.00
CA GLN A 485 -11.50 -13.83 30.83
C GLN A 485 -12.29 -14.55 31.91
N LEU A 486 -12.13 -14.07 33.14
CA LEU A 486 -12.94 -14.39 34.29
C LEU A 486 -13.80 -13.18 34.64
N ASP A 487 -15.12 -13.32 34.54
CA ASP A 487 -16.04 -12.32 35.07
C ASP A 487 -16.16 -12.50 36.59
N CYS A 488 -15.48 -11.62 37.34
CA CYS A 488 -15.51 -11.55 38.79
C CYS A 488 -15.88 -10.14 39.25
N GLU A 489 -16.36 -10.01 40.50
CA GLU A 489 -16.66 -8.74 41.14
C GLU A 489 -15.93 -8.63 42.48
N ASN A 490 -15.24 -7.51 42.71
CA ASN A 490 -14.49 -7.20 43.94
C ASN A 490 -13.50 -8.31 44.35
N PHE A 491 -12.75 -8.86 43.39
CA PHE A 491 -11.76 -9.89 43.68
C PHE A 491 -10.43 -9.25 44.12
N SER A 492 -10.08 -9.39 45.41
CA SER A 492 -8.82 -8.87 45.98
C SER A 492 -7.59 -9.55 45.36
N ILE A 493 -6.63 -8.76 44.87
CA ILE A 493 -5.34 -9.26 44.38
C ILE A 493 -4.47 -9.86 45.50
N GLY A 494 -4.63 -9.40 46.75
CA GLY A 494 -3.95 -9.98 47.91
C GLY A 494 -4.27 -11.45 48.10
N LYS A 495 -5.47 -11.90 47.72
CA LYS A 495 -5.85 -13.33 47.71
C LYS A 495 -5.07 -14.16 46.69
N MET A 496 -4.49 -13.55 45.65
CA MET A 496 -3.60 -14.25 44.70
C MET A 496 -2.15 -14.30 45.16
N ILE A 497 -1.68 -13.23 45.82
CA ILE A 497 -0.26 -13.02 46.15
C ILE A 497 0.09 -13.58 47.56
N GLY A 498 -0.92 -13.84 48.40
CA GLY A 498 -0.75 -14.42 49.73
C GLY A 498 -0.31 -13.40 50.79
N GLY A 499 0.20 -13.88 51.93
CA GLY A 499 0.50 -13.07 53.14
C GLY A 499 1.57 -11.98 53.02
N ALA A 500 2.00 -11.61 51.81
CA ALA A 500 2.77 -10.40 51.54
C ALA A 500 1.88 -9.16 51.28
N MET A 501 0.58 -9.35 51.07
CA MET A 501 -0.45 -8.31 50.98
C MET A 501 -1.56 -8.60 52.00
N ASP A 502 -1.36 -8.15 53.24
CA ASP A 502 -2.38 -8.25 54.30
C ASP A 502 -3.63 -7.42 53.96
N GLU A 503 -4.78 -7.77 54.57
CA GLU A 503 -6.04 -7.01 54.41
C GLU A 503 -5.81 -5.52 54.76
N GLY A 504 -6.10 -4.65 53.80
CA GLY A 504 -5.92 -3.19 53.93
C GLY A 504 -4.59 -2.65 53.41
N HIS A 505 -3.73 -3.48 52.83
CA HIS A 505 -2.52 -3.00 52.13
C HIS A 505 -2.91 -2.07 50.95
N PRO A 506 -2.23 -0.91 50.74
CA PRO A 506 -2.61 0.07 49.70
C PRO A 506 -2.61 -0.48 48.27
N MET A 507 -1.89 -1.59 48.05
CA MET A 507 -1.83 -2.31 46.77
C MET A 507 -2.75 -3.53 46.69
N ASP A 508 -3.60 -3.78 47.69
CA ASP A 508 -4.65 -4.80 47.62
C ASP A 508 -5.83 -4.30 46.77
N LEU A 509 -5.59 -4.26 45.46
CA LEU A 509 -6.53 -3.79 44.46
C LEU A 509 -7.72 -4.75 44.32
N GLN A 510 -8.93 -4.18 44.27
CA GLN A 510 -10.15 -4.93 44.00
C GLN A 510 -10.36 -5.03 42.49
N LEU A 511 -10.21 -6.24 41.96
CA LEU A 511 -10.31 -6.56 40.55
C LEU A 511 -11.75 -6.92 40.18
N ASP A 512 -12.26 -6.21 39.17
CA ASP A 512 -13.44 -6.60 38.41
C ASP A 512 -12.98 -7.11 37.05
N ARG A 513 -13.62 -8.16 36.53
CA ARG A 513 -13.33 -8.74 35.21
C ARG A 513 -11.82 -8.90 34.94
N VAL A 514 -11.26 -10.01 35.40
CA VAL A 514 -9.85 -10.34 35.20
C VAL A 514 -9.67 -11.04 33.86
N THR A 515 -8.64 -10.69 33.12
CA THR A 515 -8.30 -11.28 31.83
C THR A 515 -6.82 -11.59 31.77
N LEU A 516 -6.46 -12.82 31.41
CA LEU A 516 -5.10 -13.16 31.02
C LEU A 516 -4.96 -13.07 29.49
N ILE A 517 -3.99 -12.30 29.01
CA ILE A 517 -3.66 -12.12 27.60
C ILE A 517 -2.23 -12.59 27.39
N ALA A 518 -2.00 -13.44 26.38
CA ALA A 518 -0.66 -13.76 25.92
C ALA A 518 -0.57 -13.52 24.41
N ALA A 519 0.41 -12.74 23.96
CA ALA A 519 0.56 -12.40 22.55
C ALA A 519 2.01 -12.46 22.10
N SER A 520 2.24 -12.89 20.86
CA SER A 520 3.58 -12.93 20.23
C SER A 520 4.12 -11.56 19.83
N LYS A 521 3.25 -10.55 19.72
CA LYS A 521 3.58 -9.18 19.29
C LYS A 521 2.57 -8.17 19.82
N ASP A 522 2.91 -6.89 19.73
CA ASP A 522 1.98 -5.79 19.96
C ASP A 522 0.87 -5.77 18.89
N ILE A 523 -0.37 -5.51 19.32
CA ILE A 523 -1.55 -5.36 18.44
C ILE A 523 -1.63 -6.49 17.38
N PRO A 524 -1.69 -7.77 17.79
CA PRO A 524 -1.91 -8.85 16.85
C PRO A 524 -3.30 -8.76 16.23
N ASN A 525 -3.53 -9.42 15.08
CA ASN A 525 -4.88 -9.67 14.64
C ASN A 525 -5.54 -10.61 15.65
N ASP A 526 -6.42 -10.06 16.46
CA ASP A 526 -7.08 -10.77 17.54
C ASP A 526 -8.34 -11.50 17.04
N TYR A 527 -8.75 -11.34 15.77
CA TYR A 527 -10.00 -11.90 15.23
C TYR A 527 -11.24 -11.56 16.08
N GLY A 528 -11.23 -10.39 16.75
CA GLY A 528 -12.27 -9.98 17.68
C GLY A 528 -12.38 -10.86 18.93
N LEU A 529 -11.30 -11.55 19.30
CA LEU A 529 -11.21 -12.37 20.51
C LEU A 529 -11.02 -11.52 21.78
N ASN A 530 -10.48 -10.31 21.67
CA ASN A 530 -10.31 -9.41 22.80
C ASN A 530 -11.64 -8.72 23.17
N THR A 531 -12.59 -9.50 23.69
CA THR A 531 -13.95 -9.04 24.02
C THR A 531 -13.97 -7.92 25.05
N ALA A 532 -13.07 -7.94 26.03
CA ALA A 532 -12.91 -6.88 27.02
C ALA A 532 -12.18 -5.63 26.48
N ARG A 533 -11.67 -5.67 25.23
CA ARG A 533 -10.97 -4.57 24.56
C ARG A 533 -9.77 -4.01 25.33
N PHE A 534 -9.11 -4.85 26.13
CA PHE A 534 -7.90 -4.44 26.83
C PHE A 534 -6.75 -4.23 25.84
N PRO A 535 -5.88 -3.24 26.03
CA PRO A 535 -4.72 -3.05 25.16
C PRO A 535 -3.80 -4.29 25.13
N ILE A 536 -3.44 -4.75 23.93
CA ILE A 536 -2.61 -5.96 23.73
C ILE A 536 -1.14 -5.58 23.49
N LYS A 537 -0.23 -6.25 24.21
CA LYS A 537 1.23 -6.09 24.10
C LYS A 537 1.93 -7.46 23.99
N GLU A 538 3.11 -7.48 23.37
CA GLU A 538 3.99 -8.66 23.28
C GLU A 538 4.34 -9.16 24.69
N GLY A 539 4.04 -10.43 24.99
CA GLY A 539 4.29 -11.04 26.31
C GLY A 539 3.04 -11.68 26.92
N VAL A 540 3.06 -11.86 28.24
CA VAL A 540 1.94 -12.39 29.03
C VAL A 540 1.50 -11.33 30.04
N PHE A 541 0.25 -10.91 29.96
CA PHE A 541 -0.32 -9.82 30.75
C PHE A 541 -1.62 -10.24 31.42
N LEU A 542 -1.74 -9.92 32.70
CA LEU A 542 -2.98 -9.88 33.44
C LEU A 542 -3.58 -8.47 33.28
N CYS A 543 -4.74 -8.39 32.66
CA CYS A 543 -5.54 -7.16 32.55
C CYS A 543 -6.76 -7.26 33.46
N ALA A 544 -7.15 -6.19 34.13
CA ALA A 544 -8.35 -6.16 34.95
C ALA A 544 -8.96 -4.76 34.98
N GLU A 545 -10.26 -4.68 35.19
CA GLU A 545 -10.92 -3.43 35.57
C GLU A 545 -10.78 -3.26 37.10
N LEU A 546 -10.54 -2.03 37.58
CA LEU A 546 -10.50 -1.72 39.01
C LEU A 546 -11.57 -0.68 39.32
N LYS A 547 -12.29 -0.84 40.44
CA LYS A 547 -13.25 0.15 40.93
C LYS A 547 -12.59 1.39 41.52
N SER A 548 -11.43 1.24 42.15
CA SER A 548 -10.67 2.35 42.71
C SER A 548 -9.19 2.00 42.84
N VAL A 549 -8.35 3.04 42.82
CA VAL A 549 -6.92 2.94 43.12
C VAL A 549 -6.66 3.94 44.26
N PRO A 550 -6.51 3.48 45.52
CA PRO A 550 -6.52 4.34 46.70
C PRO A 550 -5.55 5.53 46.62
N PHE A 551 -4.33 5.31 46.13
CA PHE A 551 -3.31 6.35 46.03
C PHE A 551 -3.52 7.33 44.86
N VAL A 552 -4.30 6.96 43.83
CA VAL A 552 -4.56 7.87 42.69
C VAL A 552 -5.72 8.82 42.97
N GLY A 553 -6.69 8.40 43.78
CA GLY A 553 -7.80 9.27 44.21
C GLY A 553 -7.31 10.57 44.90
N ASP A 554 -6.20 10.49 45.62
CA ASP A 554 -5.58 11.66 46.28
C ASP A 554 -4.84 12.58 45.30
N LEU A 555 -4.30 12.03 44.21
CA LEU A 555 -3.59 12.76 43.15
C LEU A 555 -4.56 13.42 42.15
N CYS A 556 -5.70 12.77 41.87
CA CYS A 556 -6.69 13.20 40.90
C CYS A 556 -8.00 13.60 41.61
N LYS A 557 -8.16 14.89 41.93
CA LYS A 557 -9.33 15.49 42.62
C LYS A 557 -10.70 15.32 41.93
N GLY A 558 -10.83 14.46 40.91
CA GLY A 558 -11.97 14.39 39.99
C GLY A 558 -12.58 13.00 39.78
N SER A 559 -12.23 11.98 40.58
CA SER A 559 -12.83 10.64 40.42
C SER A 559 -14.34 10.67 40.66
N SER A 560 -15.11 10.22 39.68
CA SER A 560 -16.58 10.18 39.66
C SER A 560 -17.12 8.79 40.02
N LEU A 561 -18.35 8.75 40.54
CA LEU A 561 -19.03 7.50 40.89
C LEU A 561 -19.38 6.72 39.60
N GLY A 562 -18.55 5.73 39.23
CA GLY A 562 -18.70 4.95 37.99
C GLY A 562 -17.42 4.81 37.17
N ASP A 563 -16.36 5.52 37.55
CA ASP A 563 -15.05 5.40 36.92
C ASP A 563 -14.46 3.99 37.02
N ARG A 564 -13.81 3.54 35.95
CA ARG A 564 -13.10 2.27 35.90
C ARG A 564 -11.66 2.50 35.49
N TYR A 565 -10.75 2.00 36.30
CA TYR A 565 -9.33 1.99 36.00
C TYR A 565 -9.00 0.68 35.29
N ILE A 566 -8.01 0.67 34.41
CA ILE A 566 -7.55 -0.56 33.77
C ILE A 566 -6.16 -0.90 34.30
N LEU A 567 -6.05 -2.00 35.04
CA LEU A 567 -4.77 -2.60 35.37
C LEU A 567 -4.28 -3.44 34.20
N ARG A 568 -2.99 -3.35 33.90
CA ARG A 568 -2.27 -4.30 33.05
C ARG A 568 -0.94 -4.61 33.71
N ALA A 569 -0.75 -5.83 34.16
CA ALA A 569 0.47 -6.30 34.80
C ALA A 569 0.99 -7.53 34.06
N GLY A 570 2.21 -7.48 33.54
CA GLY A 570 2.71 -8.60 32.74
C GLY A 570 4.19 -8.55 32.46
N TYR A 571 4.67 -9.61 31.82
CA TYR A 571 6.07 -9.82 31.51
C TYR A 571 6.28 -9.98 30.01
N SER A 572 7.33 -9.35 29.49
CA SER A 572 7.82 -9.56 28.13
C SER A 572 9.33 -9.83 28.12
N LYS A 573 9.81 -10.54 27.10
CA LYS A 573 11.24 -10.83 26.96
C LYS A 573 12.09 -9.57 26.78
N LYS A 574 11.54 -8.55 26.13
CA LYS A 574 12.24 -7.29 25.82
C LYS A 574 12.18 -6.27 26.97
N GLY A 575 11.05 -6.19 27.67
CA GLY A 575 10.78 -5.14 28.66
C GLY A 575 10.72 -5.61 30.12
N GLY A 576 10.93 -6.90 30.39
CA GLY A 576 10.83 -7.44 31.76
C GLY A 576 9.40 -7.35 32.30
N LEU A 577 9.27 -7.12 33.61
CA LEU A 577 7.98 -6.90 34.28
C LEU A 577 7.52 -5.46 34.05
N SER A 578 6.27 -5.30 33.62
CA SER A 578 5.60 -4.02 33.42
C SER A 578 4.24 -4.02 34.09
N ILE A 579 3.97 -3.02 34.92
CA ILE A 579 2.67 -2.78 35.56
C ILE A 579 2.20 -1.42 35.12
N SER A 580 1.04 -1.33 34.49
CA SER A 580 0.44 -0.07 34.08
C SER A 580 -1.00 0.05 34.56
N ILE A 581 -1.37 1.26 34.96
CA ILE A 581 -2.73 1.62 35.37
C ILE A 581 -3.18 2.74 34.43
N ILE A 582 -4.18 2.46 33.61
CA ILE A 582 -4.83 3.46 32.76
C ILE A 582 -5.97 4.08 33.56
N LEU A 583 -5.94 5.40 33.64
CA LEU A 583 -6.86 6.20 34.41
C LEU A 583 -8.16 6.45 33.63
N PRO A 584 -9.31 6.59 34.33
CA PRO A 584 -10.61 6.80 33.71
C PRO A 584 -10.69 8.15 32.98
N GLU A 585 -11.60 8.28 32.01
CA GLU A 585 -11.74 9.50 31.21
C GLU A 585 -12.05 10.77 32.04
N SER A 586 -12.68 10.60 33.20
CA SER A 586 -12.95 11.68 34.16
C SER A 586 -11.69 12.38 34.69
N THR A 587 -10.53 11.71 34.62
CA THR A 587 -9.25 12.23 35.09
C THR A 587 -8.45 12.95 34.00
N ARG A 588 -9.00 13.06 32.79
CA ARG A 588 -8.37 13.81 31.70
C ARG A 588 -8.09 15.24 32.13
N ILE A 589 -6.89 15.70 31.83
CA ILE A 589 -6.48 17.10 31.91
C ILE A 589 -7.11 17.84 30.74
N GLU A 590 -7.98 18.81 31.02
CA GLU A 590 -8.48 19.80 30.06
C GLU A 590 -7.88 21.15 30.43
N LEU A 591 -6.91 21.61 29.64
CA LEU A 591 -6.25 22.90 29.84
C LEU A 591 -7.09 24.04 29.24
N SER A 592 -7.79 23.77 28.14
CA SER A 592 -8.72 24.66 27.45
C SER A 592 -9.70 23.84 26.59
N PRO A 593 -10.77 24.43 26.02
CA PRO A 593 -11.65 23.73 25.09
C PRO A 593 -10.93 23.12 23.87
N THR A 594 -9.79 23.70 23.48
CA THR A 594 -8.96 23.29 22.36
C THR A 594 -7.78 22.39 22.76
N VAL A 595 -7.55 22.17 24.06
CA VAL A 595 -6.39 21.41 24.56
C VAL A 595 -6.84 20.39 25.61
N LYS A 596 -6.95 19.13 25.18
CA LYS A 596 -7.48 18.02 25.97
C LYS A 596 -6.54 16.84 25.95
N SER A 597 -6.29 16.23 27.10
CA SER A 597 -5.56 14.96 27.15
C SER A 597 -6.48 13.77 26.91
N GLY A 598 -5.91 12.71 26.35
CA GLY A 598 -6.43 11.36 26.41
C GLY A 598 -6.23 10.74 27.81
N PRO A 599 -6.56 9.45 27.99
CA PRO A 599 -6.38 8.75 29.26
C PRO A 599 -4.93 8.84 29.76
N LEU A 600 -4.77 9.25 31.02
CA LEU A 600 -3.50 9.26 31.71
C LEU A 600 -3.10 7.81 32.04
N THR A 601 -1.83 7.45 31.87
CA THR A 601 -1.33 6.10 32.15
C THR A 601 -0.13 6.17 33.08
N LEU A 602 -0.23 5.52 34.24
CA LEU A 602 0.90 5.25 35.12
C LEU A 602 1.53 3.92 34.70
N ILE A 603 2.84 3.84 34.58
CA ILE A 603 3.59 2.65 34.16
C ILE A 603 4.76 2.47 35.12
N VAL A 604 5.02 1.24 35.53
CA VAL A 604 6.21 0.82 36.26
C VAL A 604 6.87 -0.28 35.45
N GLU A 605 8.13 -0.08 35.06
CA GLU A 605 8.92 -1.04 34.29
C GLU A 605 10.18 -1.41 35.06
N THR A 606 10.62 -2.67 34.95
CA THR A 606 11.81 -3.16 35.66
C THR A 606 13.07 -3.26 34.80
N GLN A 607 12.96 -3.10 33.47
CA GLN A 607 14.09 -3.20 32.55
C GLN A 607 14.12 -2.02 31.56
N PRO A 608 15.31 -1.52 31.17
CA PRO A 608 16.65 -1.94 31.63
C PRO A 608 16.93 -1.61 33.10
N GLU A 609 16.15 -0.73 33.70
CA GLU A 609 16.18 -0.35 35.12
C GLU A 609 14.77 -0.14 35.65
N LEU A 610 14.62 -0.09 36.99
CA LEU A 610 13.35 0.24 37.62
C LEU A 610 13.01 1.71 37.35
N ARG A 611 11.94 1.95 36.59
CA ARG A 611 11.43 3.30 36.30
C ARG A 611 9.93 3.38 36.43
N VAL A 612 9.46 4.55 36.84
CA VAL A 612 8.05 4.92 36.86
C VAL A 612 7.82 5.95 35.76
N LEU A 613 6.88 5.69 34.88
CA LEU A 613 6.45 6.61 33.85
C LEU A 613 5.01 7.05 34.07
N PHE A 614 4.74 8.30 33.79
CA PHE A 614 3.40 8.87 33.71
C PHE A 614 3.22 9.46 32.33
N GLN A 615 2.36 8.87 31.52
CA GLN A 615 2.20 9.22 30.11
C GLN A 615 0.76 9.65 29.80
N ALA A 616 0.63 10.57 28.86
CA ALA A 616 -0.65 10.98 28.31
C ALA A 616 -0.46 11.51 26.90
N THR A 617 -1.45 11.31 26.05
CA THR A 617 -1.51 11.98 24.75
C THR A 617 -2.32 13.25 24.90
N LEU A 618 -1.80 14.40 24.49
CA LEU A 618 -2.48 15.68 24.45
C LEU A 618 -2.95 15.97 23.02
N TRP A 619 -4.24 16.25 22.87
CA TRP A 619 -4.85 16.71 21.64
C TRP A 619 -4.98 18.23 21.70
N VAL A 620 -4.32 18.90 20.77
CA VAL A 620 -4.35 20.35 20.60
C VAL A 620 -5.05 20.63 19.28
N THR A 621 -6.18 21.32 19.30
CA THR A 621 -6.91 21.75 18.10
C THR A 621 -6.66 23.24 17.91
N PRO A 622 -5.71 23.66 17.03
CA PRO A 622 -5.37 25.07 16.87
C PRO A 622 -6.60 25.91 16.49
N ASP A 623 -7.40 25.42 15.52
CA ASP A 623 -8.62 26.07 15.02
C ASP A 623 -9.74 25.03 14.78
N GLU A 624 -11.02 25.42 14.86
CA GLU A 624 -12.19 24.51 14.78
C GLU A 624 -12.25 23.66 13.49
N GLU A 625 -11.66 24.13 12.39
CA GLU A 625 -11.63 23.44 11.10
C GLU A 625 -10.37 22.58 10.88
N SER A 626 -9.38 22.68 11.79
CA SER A 626 -8.09 21.99 11.68
C SER A 626 -8.12 20.60 12.32
N LYS A 627 -7.33 19.67 11.78
CA LYS A 627 -7.12 18.36 12.43
C LYS A 627 -6.37 18.56 13.76
N PRO A 628 -6.82 17.94 14.87
CA PRO A 628 -6.11 18.04 16.14
C PRO A 628 -4.66 17.52 16.03
N LEU A 629 -3.72 18.32 16.51
CA LEU A 629 -2.33 17.93 16.72
C LEU A 629 -2.27 16.98 17.92
N GLN A 630 -1.49 15.91 17.78
CA GLN A 630 -1.32 14.91 18.82
C GLN A 630 0.08 15.03 19.42
N LEU A 631 0.19 15.33 20.70
CA LEU A 631 1.45 15.42 21.44
C LEU A 631 1.51 14.34 22.52
N ASP A 632 2.52 13.48 22.49
CA ASP A 632 2.77 12.53 23.56
C ASP A 632 3.57 13.21 24.67
N LEU A 633 2.97 13.24 25.86
CA LEU A 633 3.55 13.74 27.09
C LEU A 633 4.02 12.56 27.92
N GLY A 634 5.19 12.68 28.52
CA GLY A 634 5.70 11.69 29.46
C GLY A 634 6.53 12.31 30.56
N VAL A 635 6.30 11.86 31.78
CA VAL A 635 7.21 12.05 32.92
C VAL A 635 7.80 10.68 33.22
N SER A 636 9.12 10.56 33.25
CA SER A 636 9.82 9.34 33.62
C SER A 636 10.69 9.63 34.84
N ALA A 637 10.75 8.70 35.79
CA ALA A 637 11.59 8.82 36.99
C ALA A 637 12.17 7.46 37.36
N ASN A 638 13.47 7.44 37.68
CA ASN A 638 14.17 6.29 38.23
C ASN A 638 14.85 6.70 39.56
N SER A 639 15.80 5.92 40.08
CA SER A 639 16.49 6.26 41.34
C SER A 639 17.51 7.40 41.23
N LEU A 640 17.91 7.81 40.02
CA LEU A 640 18.99 8.75 39.76
C LEU A 640 18.50 10.07 39.13
N GLN A 641 17.48 9.99 38.29
CA GLN A 641 16.99 11.10 37.48
C GLN A 641 15.49 11.02 37.20
N ALA A 642 14.93 12.18 36.85
CA ALA A 642 13.63 12.30 36.22
C ALA A 642 13.75 13.05 34.90
N SER A 643 12.91 12.72 33.92
CA SER A 643 12.73 13.50 32.71
C SER A 643 11.26 13.79 32.45
N VAL A 644 10.99 14.93 31.84
CA VAL A 644 9.68 15.32 31.33
C VAL A 644 9.84 15.62 29.86
N TYR A 645 9.03 15.01 29.01
CA TYR A 645 9.05 15.27 27.59
C TYR A 645 7.65 15.51 27.03
N ALA A 646 7.63 16.23 25.91
CA ALA A 646 6.47 16.43 25.06
C ALA A 646 6.91 16.25 23.61
N GLN A 647 6.22 15.43 22.83
CA GLN A 647 6.57 15.18 21.44
C GLN A 647 5.34 15.10 20.55
N MET A 648 5.30 15.94 19.52
CA MET A 648 4.27 15.91 18.49
C MET A 648 4.45 14.70 17.56
N THR A 649 3.33 14.04 17.29
CA THR A 649 3.19 12.97 16.30
C THR A 649 2.48 13.53 15.06
N GLY A 650 2.99 13.21 13.88
CA GLY A 650 2.51 13.80 12.62
C GLY A 650 3.11 15.17 12.31
N GLN A 651 2.38 15.97 11.51
CA GLN A 651 2.79 17.30 11.05
C GLN A 651 1.70 18.33 11.40
N TRP A 652 2.13 19.50 11.88
CA TRP A 652 1.30 20.69 12.00
C TRP A 652 1.27 21.42 10.66
N GLU A 653 0.18 21.25 9.93
CA GLU A 653 -0.07 21.95 8.67
C GLU A 653 -0.57 23.37 8.95
N ASN A 654 -0.10 24.34 8.15
CA ASN A 654 -0.44 25.75 8.31
C ASN A 654 -0.25 26.27 9.76
N PRO A 655 0.97 26.15 10.31
CA PRO A 655 1.23 26.53 11.69
C PRO A 655 0.89 28.00 11.92
N LEU A 656 0.14 28.27 12.98
CA LEU A 656 -0.32 29.60 13.38
C LEU A 656 -1.15 30.34 12.31
N GLY A 657 -1.70 29.62 11.32
CA GLY A 657 -2.44 30.22 10.21
C GLY A 657 -1.59 31.05 9.24
N LEU A 658 -0.26 30.89 9.26
CA LEU A 658 0.66 31.68 8.44
C LEU A 658 0.55 31.36 6.95
N SER A 659 0.64 30.08 6.58
CA SER A 659 0.49 29.63 5.19
C SER A 659 0.36 28.11 5.06
N PRO A 660 -0.46 27.63 4.10
CA PRO A 660 -0.60 26.21 3.79
C PRO A 660 0.68 25.58 3.22
N GLN A 661 1.66 26.39 2.79
CA GLN A 661 2.95 25.92 2.30
C GLN A 661 3.94 25.61 3.42
N LEU A 662 3.58 25.87 4.68
CA LEU A 662 4.42 25.62 5.85
C LEU A 662 3.90 24.42 6.63
N LYS A 663 4.82 23.54 7.03
CA LYS A 663 4.54 22.42 7.93
C LYS A 663 5.62 22.31 9.00
N ILE A 664 5.22 22.01 10.23
CA ILE A 664 6.15 21.67 11.32
C ILE A 664 5.98 20.20 11.66
N GLY A 665 7.06 19.43 11.63
CA GLY A 665 7.08 18.00 11.98
C GLY A 665 7.98 17.72 13.18
N LEU A 666 7.75 16.59 13.85
CA LEU A 666 8.62 16.04 14.89
C LEU A 666 9.02 17.03 16.01
N LEU A 667 8.11 17.95 16.36
CA LEU A 667 8.35 18.91 17.42
C LEU A 667 8.48 18.18 18.77
N ALA A 668 9.64 18.25 19.41
CA ALA A 668 9.90 17.61 20.70
C ALA A 668 10.56 18.58 21.68
N LEU A 669 10.17 18.49 22.94
CA LEU A 669 10.75 19.19 24.08
C LEU A 669 11.08 18.14 25.14
N GLU A 670 12.24 18.25 25.78
CA GLU A 670 12.63 17.42 26.92
C GLU A 670 13.30 18.28 28.00
N VAL A 671 13.00 17.97 29.26
CA VAL A 671 13.67 18.53 30.43
C VAL A 671 14.11 17.36 31.30
N GLU A 672 15.40 17.30 31.62
CA GLU A 672 15.99 16.25 32.46
C GLU A 672 16.48 16.83 33.79
N ILE A 673 16.34 16.05 34.85
CA ILE A 673 16.69 16.41 36.22
C ILE A 673 17.43 15.24 36.85
N ILE A 674 18.73 15.37 37.07
CA ILE A 674 19.52 14.47 37.93
C ILE A 674 19.34 14.95 39.37
N TYR A 675 18.86 14.08 40.27
CA TYR A 675 18.41 14.52 41.59
C TYR A 675 19.50 15.16 42.45
N GLU A 676 20.69 14.57 42.47
CA GLU A 676 21.84 15.09 43.24
C GLU A 676 22.21 16.50 42.78
N GLN A 677 22.26 16.71 41.47
CA GLN A 677 22.55 18.01 40.88
C GLN A 677 21.45 19.02 41.18
N PHE A 678 20.19 18.65 40.97
CA PHE A 678 19.06 19.54 41.20
C PHE A 678 18.97 19.99 42.66
N LEU A 679 19.25 19.09 43.61
CA LEU A 679 19.33 19.44 45.03
C LEU A 679 20.49 20.42 45.32
N ALA A 680 21.60 20.33 44.58
CA ALA A 680 22.75 21.20 44.75
C ALA A 680 22.60 22.58 44.08
N THR A 681 22.00 22.65 42.88
CA THR A 681 21.97 23.87 42.06
C THR A 681 20.58 24.50 41.91
N GLY A 682 19.50 23.74 42.12
CA GLY A 682 18.12 24.18 41.86
C GLY A 682 17.76 24.28 40.37
N THR A 683 18.64 23.84 39.46
CA THR A 683 18.44 23.92 38.00
C THR A 683 18.26 22.54 37.39
N PRO A 684 17.45 22.38 36.33
CA PRO A 684 17.44 21.15 35.53
C PRO A 684 18.84 20.79 35.01
N SER A 685 19.07 19.50 34.76
CA SER A 685 20.33 18.99 34.23
C SER A 685 20.47 19.23 32.74
N SER A 686 19.38 19.05 31.97
CA SER A 686 19.35 19.32 30.53
C SER A 686 17.99 19.83 30.05
N ILE A 687 17.98 20.62 28.97
CA ILE A 687 16.78 21.05 28.24
C ILE A 687 17.00 20.87 26.74
N GLY A 688 16.20 19.99 26.13
CA GLY A 688 16.26 19.62 24.72
C GLY A 688 15.06 20.14 23.93
N PHE A 689 15.31 20.60 22.70
CA PHE A 689 14.32 20.95 21.69
C PHE A 689 14.69 20.30 20.35
N ALA A 690 13.72 19.75 19.64
CA ALA A 690 13.91 19.28 18.27
C ALA A 690 12.68 19.58 17.42
N GLY A 691 12.87 19.76 16.11
CA GLY A 691 11.77 19.96 15.18
C GLY A 691 12.24 20.04 13.72
N ILE A 692 11.32 19.78 12.81
CA ILE A 692 11.52 19.90 11.36
C ILE A 692 10.58 20.97 10.83
N LEU A 693 11.12 21.95 10.11
CA LEU A 693 10.36 22.90 9.32
C LEU A 693 10.41 22.47 7.86
N SER A 694 9.25 22.35 7.23
CA SER A 694 9.10 22.08 5.80
C SER A 694 8.43 23.27 5.12
N VAL A 695 9.01 23.73 4.00
CA VAL A 695 8.53 24.87 3.22
C VAL A 695 8.32 24.45 1.76
N GLY A 696 7.14 24.75 1.21
CA GLY A 696 6.83 24.57 -0.22
C GLY A 696 6.31 23.19 -0.62
N GLY A 697 6.04 23.06 -1.94
CA GLY A 697 5.85 21.81 -2.68
C GLY A 697 4.46 21.16 -2.69
N SER A 698 4.03 20.70 -3.87
CA SER A 698 2.98 19.67 -4.05
C SER A 698 3.58 18.27 -4.33
N SER A 699 4.89 18.21 -4.55
CA SER A 699 5.68 17.01 -4.83
C SER A 699 6.86 16.93 -3.86
N ALA A 700 7.39 15.73 -3.58
CA ALA A 700 8.48 15.53 -2.63
C ALA A 700 9.81 16.20 -3.03
N GLU A 701 9.99 16.56 -4.30
CA GLU A 701 11.21 17.24 -4.81
C GLU A 701 11.16 18.76 -4.60
N ASP A 702 9.97 19.30 -4.35
CA ASP A 702 9.69 20.74 -4.17
C ASP A 702 9.55 21.16 -2.71
N VAL A 703 9.80 20.24 -1.76
CA VAL A 703 9.73 20.51 -0.32
C VAL A 703 11.14 20.75 0.22
N ASP A 704 11.33 21.89 0.87
CA ASP A 704 12.57 22.23 1.55
C ASP A 704 12.47 21.95 3.04
N GLU A 705 13.26 20.99 3.51
CA GLU A 705 13.28 20.56 4.90
C GLU A 705 14.50 21.10 5.66
N TYR A 706 14.20 21.63 6.86
CA TYR A 706 15.15 22.16 7.83
C TYR A 706 14.94 21.44 9.16
N ASP A 707 15.88 20.59 9.56
CA ASP A 707 15.86 19.78 10.76
C ASP A 707 16.81 20.39 11.79
N LEU A 708 16.24 20.82 12.91
CA LEU A 708 16.93 21.47 14.01
C LEU A 708 16.78 20.61 15.26
N ALA A 709 17.89 20.33 15.95
CA ALA A 709 17.85 19.80 17.30
C ALA A 709 18.93 20.44 18.16
N PHE A 710 18.56 20.73 19.40
CA PHE A 710 19.40 21.44 20.34
C PHE A 710 19.15 20.92 21.74
N ASN A 711 20.20 20.56 22.47
CA ASN A 711 20.11 20.21 23.88
C ASN A 711 21.13 21.03 24.66
N LEU A 712 20.69 21.72 25.70
CA LEU A 712 21.54 22.43 26.64
C LEU A 712 21.64 21.63 27.94
N GLY A 713 22.75 20.93 28.09
CA GLY A 713 23.15 20.37 29.37
C GLY A 713 23.91 21.39 30.22
N THR A 714 23.80 21.25 31.53
CA THR A 714 24.68 21.93 32.50
C THR A 714 26.14 21.50 32.38
N ASN A 715 26.38 20.29 31.86
CA ASN A 715 27.68 19.82 31.40
C ASN A 715 27.81 20.09 29.87
N PRO A 716 28.77 20.90 29.42
CA PRO A 716 28.94 21.20 27.99
C PRO A 716 29.18 19.96 27.10
N LYS A 717 29.57 18.81 27.68
CA LYS A 717 29.73 17.54 26.95
C LYS A 717 28.40 16.85 26.63
N GLU A 718 27.31 17.25 27.27
CA GLU A 718 25.95 16.76 27.03
C GLU A 718 25.18 17.65 26.04
N THR A 719 25.79 18.75 25.60
CA THR A 719 25.19 19.66 24.62
C THR A 719 25.07 19.00 23.26
N LEU A 720 23.87 19.12 22.66
CA LEU A 720 23.61 18.76 21.27
C LEU A 720 23.40 20.03 20.46
N VAL A 721 24.03 20.10 19.29
CA VAL A 721 23.66 21.04 18.22
C VAL A 721 23.54 20.24 16.93
N LYS A 722 22.37 20.32 16.29
CA LYS A 722 22.12 19.73 14.99
C LYS A 722 21.38 20.74 14.12
N ILE A 723 21.92 20.96 12.94
CA ILE A 723 21.33 21.75 11.87
C ILE A 723 21.49 20.93 10.60
N LYS A 724 20.38 20.51 10.01
CA LYS A 724 20.36 19.84 8.71
C LYS A 724 19.42 20.59 7.78
N ALA A 725 19.89 20.91 6.59
CA ALA A 725 19.12 21.63 5.58
C ALA A 725 19.34 21.00 4.21
N THR A 726 18.25 20.72 3.50
CA THR A 726 18.31 20.10 2.16
C THR A 726 18.88 21.07 1.14
N ARG A 727 18.44 22.33 1.17
CA ARG A 727 18.91 23.44 0.32
C ARG A 727 18.98 24.73 1.13
N LEU A 728 20.03 25.52 0.92
CA LEU A 728 20.21 26.86 1.48
C LEU A 728 20.73 27.78 0.37
N GLU A 729 19.84 28.59 -0.20
CA GLU A 729 20.10 29.54 -1.29
C GLU A 729 19.15 30.74 -1.16
N SER A 730 19.40 31.83 -1.90
CA SER A 730 18.60 33.05 -1.74
C SER A 730 17.14 32.84 -2.15
N GLY A 731 16.88 32.01 -3.16
CA GLY A 731 15.55 31.56 -3.57
C GLY A 731 14.78 30.84 -2.47
N GLN A 732 15.46 30.18 -1.52
CA GLN A 732 14.81 29.51 -0.40
C GLN A 732 14.42 30.43 0.74
N ILE A 733 15.26 31.44 1.00
CA ILE A 733 14.88 32.54 1.90
C ILE A 733 13.68 33.28 1.31
N ILE A 734 13.68 33.53 0.00
CA ILE A 734 12.56 34.12 -0.73
C ILE A 734 11.32 33.22 -0.64
N ASN A 735 11.44 31.90 -0.83
CA ASN A 735 10.32 30.97 -0.66
C ASN A 735 9.71 31.05 0.74
N LEU A 736 10.55 31.05 1.78
CA LEU A 736 10.08 31.17 3.16
C LEU A 736 9.39 32.52 3.40
N VAL A 737 9.95 33.63 2.89
CA VAL A 737 9.34 34.96 3.01
C VAL A 737 8.02 35.03 2.26
N ASN A 738 7.97 34.56 1.01
CA ASN A 738 6.76 34.51 0.20
C ASN A 738 5.71 33.62 0.87
N ALA A 739 6.11 32.48 1.44
CA ALA A 739 5.21 31.59 2.18
C ALA A 739 4.66 32.25 3.45
N VAL A 740 5.50 32.88 4.29
CA VAL A 740 5.06 33.44 5.58
C VAL A 740 4.30 34.76 5.45
N ALA A 741 4.71 35.62 4.50
CA ALA A 741 4.24 37.00 4.40
C ALA A 741 3.30 37.26 3.21
N ASP A 742 2.94 36.23 2.44
CA ASP A 742 2.12 36.32 1.23
C ASP A 742 2.66 37.37 0.24
N PHE A 743 3.98 37.43 0.12
CA PHE A 743 4.67 38.25 -0.88
C PHE A 743 4.93 37.45 -2.15
N ASP A 744 5.05 38.16 -3.26
CA ASP A 744 5.49 37.61 -4.55
C ASP A 744 6.83 38.25 -4.93
N ILE A 745 7.87 37.89 -4.18
CA ILE A 745 9.23 38.34 -4.47
C ILE A 745 9.80 37.41 -5.55
N ASP A 746 10.18 38.00 -6.69
CA ASP A 746 10.86 37.30 -7.77
C ASP A 746 12.19 36.70 -7.29
N LYS A 747 12.43 35.44 -7.69
CA LYS A 747 13.71 34.78 -7.46
C LYS A 747 14.77 35.33 -8.40
N PRO A 748 16.04 35.41 -7.97
CA PRO A 748 17.12 35.78 -8.88
C PRO A 748 17.24 34.75 -10.01
N GLU A 749 17.53 35.21 -11.23
CA GLU A 749 17.71 34.34 -12.40
C GLU A 749 18.87 33.34 -12.23
N ARG A 750 19.86 33.70 -11.41
CA ARG A 750 21.03 32.85 -11.11
C ARG A 750 21.46 33.00 -9.65
N GLU A 751 21.63 31.87 -8.99
CA GLU A 751 22.28 31.77 -7.68
C GLU A 751 23.80 31.78 -7.87
N ILE A 752 24.49 32.72 -7.22
CA ILE A 752 25.97 32.78 -7.25
C ILE A 752 26.56 31.73 -6.31
N ILE A 753 25.89 31.51 -5.17
CA ILE A 753 26.28 30.56 -4.12
C ILE A 753 25.04 29.78 -3.70
N ARG A 754 25.09 28.45 -3.81
CA ARG A 754 24.05 27.55 -3.29
C ARG A 754 24.66 26.48 -2.41
N PHE A 755 23.99 26.13 -1.31
CA PHE A 755 24.36 25.02 -0.46
C PHE A 755 23.31 23.92 -0.52
N GLN A 756 23.75 22.67 -0.53
CA GLN A 756 22.90 21.47 -0.58
C GLN A 756 23.40 20.43 0.43
N ASP A 757 22.46 19.63 0.95
CA ASP A 757 22.74 18.53 1.87
C ASP A 757 23.59 18.97 3.09
N VAL A 758 23.33 20.17 3.61
CA VAL A 758 24.08 20.72 4.75
C VAL A 758 23.69 19.95 6.00
N ASN A 759 24.67 19.44 6.73
CA ASN A 759 24.48 18.74 7.99
C ASN A 759 25.62 19.09 8.95
N VAL A 760 25.30 19.88 9.96
CA VAL A 760 26.17 20.23 11.07
C VAL A 760 25.62 19.55 12.32
N TYR A 761 26.43 18.69 12.93
CA TYR A 761 26.04 17.90 14.08
C TYR A 761 27.17 17.90 15.11
N ALA A 762 26.86 18.11 16.38
CA ALA A 762 27.80 18.01 17.47
C ALA A 762 27.07 17.49 18.70
N SER A 763 27.46 16.30 19.19
CA SER A 763 27.01 15.74 20.45
C SER A 763 28.13 14.91 21.06
N PRO A 764 28.88 15.41 22.07
CA PRO A 764 30.04 14.69 22.57
C PRO A 764 29.72 13.38 23.29
N LEU A 765 28.61 13.32 24.04
CA LEU A 765 28.17 12.12 24.79
C LEU A 765 26.90 11.46 24.24
N GLY A 766 26.29 12.03 23.21
CA GLY A 766 24.95 11.66 22.78
C GLY A 766 23.88 12.16 23.76
N CYS A 767 22.63 12.22 23.31
CA CYS A 767 21.49 12.53 24.17
C CYS A 767 20.19 11.98 23.59
N ILE A 768 19.09 12.11 24.34
CA ILE A 768 17.73 11.84 23.88
C ILE A 768 16.97 13.17 23.94
N ILE A 769 16.09 13.42 22.95
CA ILE A 769 15.09 14.49 23.00
C ILE A 769 13.73 13.88 22.65
N GLY A 770 12.83 13.81 23.62
CA GLY A 770 11.56 13.09 23.52
C GLY A 770 11.80 11.59 23.39
N THR A 771 11.54 11.04 22.20
CA THR A 771 11.83 9.65 21.85
C THR A 771 12.97 9.52 20.84
N GLN A 772 13.62 10.63 20.46
CA GLN A 772 14.66 10.63 19.44
C GLN A 772 16.04 10.47 20.08
N VAL A 773 16.82 9.52 19.58
CA VAL A 773 18.19 9.25 20.06
C VAL A 773 19.21 9.93 19.15
N TYR A 774 20.10 10.70 19.75
CA TYR A 774 21.21 11.39 19.09
C TYR A 774 22.54 10.79 19.56
N PRO A 775 23.29 10.08 18.69
CA PRO A 775 24.49 9.35 19.10
C PRO A 775 25.73 10.25 19.25
N PRO A 776 26.74 9.87 20.05
CA PRO A 776 27.97 10.64 20.17
C PRO A 776 28.68 10.87 18.82
N GLY A 777 29.09 12.10 18.54
CA GLY A 777 29.90 12.44 17.37
C GLY A 777 29.88 13.92 16.99
N PHE A 778 30.70 14.26 16.00
CA PHE A 778 30.73 15.55 15.33
C PHE A 778 30.71 15.32 13.82
N VAL A 779 29.85 16.04 13.11
CA VAL A 779 29.74 15.96 11.65
C VAL A 779 29.61 17.36 11.09
N VAL A 780 30.37 17.65 10.03
CA VAL A 780 30.18 18.81 9.15
C VAL A 780 30.19 18.28 7.73
N GLN A 781 29.03 18.34 7.10
CA GLN A 781 28.78 17.86 5.76
C GLN A 781 28.04 18.89 4.94
N GLY A 782 28.33 18.92 3.65
CA GLY A 782 27.54 19.68 2.70
C GLY A 782 28.24 19.84 1.37
N LYS A 783 27.44 20.27 0.40
CA LYS A 783 27.89 20.66 -0.93
C LYS A 783 27.64 22.15 -1.08
N ALA A 784 28.67 22.91 -1.44
CA ALA A 784 28.54 24.28 -1.91
C ALA A 784 28.71 24.29 -3.42
N PHE A 785 27.98 25.15 -4.12
CA PHE A 785 28.27 25.46 -5.51
C PHE A 785 28.48 26.96 -5.63
N ILE A 786 29.64 27.34 -6.15
CA ILE A 786 30.04 28.73 -6.37
C ILE A 786 30.24 28.88 -7.88
N PHE A 787 29.45 29.75 -8.53
CA PHE A 787 29.41 29.84 -10.01
C PHE A 787 29.21 28.47 -10.69
N ASP A 788 28.25 27.68 -10.18
CA ASP A 788 27.96 26.30 -10.60
C ASP A 788 29.09 25.28 -10.41
N LYS A 789 30.20 25.66 -9.76
CA LYS A 789 31.31 24.75 -9.44
C LYS A 789 31.15 24.14 -8.08
N LYS A 790 31.08 22.81 -8.05
CA LYS A 790 30.82 22.03 -6.84
C LYS A 790 32.05 21.97 -5.94
N VAL A 791 31.83 22.22 -4.66
CA VAL A 791 32.73 21.98 -3.55
C VAL A 791 32.00 21.10 -2.54
N GLU A 792 32.58 19.97 -2.15
CA GLU A 792 31.98 19.04 -1.20
C GLU A 792 32.91 18.86 0.00
N ILE A 793 32.32 18.84 1.19
CA ILE A 793 33.02 18.57 2.45
C ILE A 793 32.24 17.48 3.19
N ASP A 794 32.94 16.44 3.65
CA ASP A 794 32.44 15.44 4.60
C ASP A 794 33.48 15.25 5.71
N CYS A 795 33.24 15.90 6.85
CA CYS A 795 34.04 15.76 8.06
C CYS A 795 33.22 15.03 9.12
N ARG A 796 33.74 13.94 9.68
CA ARG A 796 33.12 13.15 10.75
C ARG A 796 34.17 12.80 11.80
N ILE A 797 33.80 12.99 13.06
CA ILE A 797 34.58 12.57 14.23
C ILE A 797 33.64 11.76 15.13
N GLY A 798 34.01 10.55 15.50
CA GLY A 798 33.17 9.70 16.36
C GLY A 798 33.96 8.54 16.96
N SER A 799 33.23 7.51 17.42
CA SER A 799 33.82 6.29 18.00
C SER A 799 34.76 5.55 17.05
N GLU A 800 34.53 5.68 15.73
CA GLU A 800 35.33 5.03 14.68
C GLU A 800 36.62 5.80 14.34
N GLY A 801 36.75 7.07 14.77
CA GLY A 801 37.90 7.93 14.47
C GLY A 801 37.52 9.19 13.69
N LEU A 802 38.48 9.74 12.94
CA LEU A 802 38.34 10.94 12.11
C LEU A 802 38.28 10.56 10.63
N LYS A 803 37.30 11.12 9.90
CA LYS A 803 37.22 11.09 8.44
C LYS A 803 37.00 12.51 7.95
N LEU A 804 37.84 12.98 7.04
CA LEU A 804 37.74 14.28 6.40
C LEU A 804 37.93 14.08 4.90
N LYS A 805 36.90 14.36 4.12
CA LYS A 805 36.98 14.42 2.66
C LYS A 805 36.58 15.81 2.20
N GLY A 806 37.38 16.37 1.30
CA GLY A 806 37.09 17.61 0.61
C GLY A 806 37.33 17.40 -0.88
N GLU A 807 36.40 17.85 -1.71
CA GLU A 807 36.53 17.75 -3.16
C GLU A 807 36.11 19.07 -3.79
N VAL A 808 36.91 19.56 -4.74
CA VAL A 808 36.63 20.74 -5.56
C VAL A 808 36.61 20.28 -7.01
N GLU A 809 35.46 20.45 -7.66
CA GLU A 809 35.28 20.16 -9.08
C GLU A 809 36.27 20.96 -9.91
N GLY A 810 36.90 20.32 -10.89
CA GLY A 810 37.78 21.01 -11.83
C GLY A 810 37.07 22.14 -12.58
N PHE A 811 37.71 23.30 -12.68
CA PHE A 811 37.16 24.44 -13.40
C PHE A 811 38.22 25.30 -14.08
N GLN A 812 37.76 26.09 -15.05
CA GLN A 812 38.55 27.12 -15.70
C GLN A 812 37.79 28.44 -15.69
N LEU A 813 38.40 29.47 -15.08
CA LEU A 813 37.90 30.84 -15.00
C LEU A 813 38.91 31.76 -15.69
N GLY A 814 38.71 31.99 -16.99
CA GLY A 814 39.67 32.71 -17.81
C GLY A 814 41.03 31.99 -17.87
N PRO A 815 42.15 32.64 -17.47
CA PRO A 815 43.47 32.01 -17.46
C PRO A 815 43.71 31.10 -16.25
N LEU A 816 42.87 31.17 -15.21
CA LEU A 816 42.97 30.33 -14.02
C LEU A 816 42.33 28.96 -14.29
N LYS A 817 43.06 27.88 -14.06
CA LYS A 817 42.57 26.50 -14.15
C LYS A 817 42.89 25.73 -12.88
N VAL A 818 41.89 25.11 -12.27
CA VAL A 818 42.00 24.27 -11.07
C VAL A 818 41.58 22.85 -11.44
N ARG A 819 42.37 21.85 -11.06
CA ARG A 819 42.12 20.41 -11.32
C ARG A 819 42.89 19.53 -10.34
N GLY A 820 42.83 18.21 -10.49
CA GLY A 820 43.66 17.29 -9.72
C GLY A 820 45.15 17.43 -10.02
N GLY A 821 45.98 17.04 -9.06
CA GLY A 821 47.42 16.95 -9.21
C GLY A 821 47.83 15.82 -10.16
N LYS A 822 49.02 15.96 -10.77
CA LYS A 822 49.63 14.89 -11.55
C LYS A 822 50.21 13.82 -10.62
N ARG A 823 50.03 12.56 -10.98
CA ARG A 823 50.61 11.39 -10.31
C ARG A 823 51.98 11.04 -10.90
N THR A 824 52.71 10.15 -10.24
CA THR A 824 54.05 9.72 -10.69
C THR A 824 54.03 8.96 -12.02
N ASP A 825 52.90 8.36 -12.39
CA ASP A 825 52.69 7.70 -13.68
C ASP A 825 52.26 8.65 -14.82
N GLY A 826 52.18 9.95 -14.54
CA GLY A 826 51.75 10.98 -15.48
C GLY A 826 50.24 11.13 -15.62
N THR A 827 49.43 10.34 -14.90
CA THR A 827 47.97 10.54 -14.87
C THR A 827 47.60 11.77 -14.07
N GLN A 828 46.48 12.42 -14.41
CA GLN A 828 46.02 13.64 -13.74
C GLN A 828 44.51 13.56 -13.49
N GLY A 829 44.11 13.82 -12.25
CA GLY A 829 42.69 13.86 -11.87
C GLY A 829 41.98 15.10 -12.40
N GLU A 830 40.66 14.99 -12.62
CA GLU A 830 39.84 16.15 -13.01
C GLU A 830 39.59 17.09 -11.83
N ASN A 831 39.41 16.54 -10.63
CA ASN A 831 39.04 17.29 -9.43
C ASN A 831 40.23 17.42 -8.46
N ALA A 832 40.28 18.55 -7.76
CA ALA A 832 41.18 18.69 -6.63
C ALA A 832 40.53 18.04 -5.40
N LEU A 833 41.27 17.27 -4.63
CA LEU A 833 40.74 16.54 -3.48
C LEU A 833 41.70 16.53 -2.29
N ILE A 834 41.11 16.37 -1.12
CA ILE A 834 41.78 15.98 0.12
C ILE A 834 40.99 14.81 0.73
N ASP A 835 41.64 13.70 1.04
CA ASP A 835 41.10 12.57 1.78
C ASP A 835 42.01 12.28 2.97
N PHE A 836 41.53 12.55 4.17
CA PHE A 836 42.24 12.31 5.41
C PHE A 836 41.41 11.43 6.33
N GLU A 837 41.89 10.23 6.62
CA GLU A 837 41.21 9.25 7.43
C GLU A 837 42.15 8.70 8.50
N ILE A 838 41.73 8.76 9.76
CA ILE A 838 42.41 8.13 10.90
C ILE A 838 41.36 7.32 11.66
N THR A 839 41.27 6.04 11.33
CA THR A 839 40.42 5.05 12.00
C THR A 839 41.23 3.82 12.43
N LYS A 840 40.58 2.87 13.09
CA LYS A 840 41.19 1.57 13.42
C LYS A 840 41.53 0.75 12.16
N GLU A 841 40.81 0.99 11.07
CA GLU A 841 40.84 0.18 9.85
C GLU A 841 41.72 0.82 8.76
N ARG A 842 41.78 2.15 8.72
CA ARG A 842 42.49 2.92 7.69
C ARG A 842 43.18 4.14 8.29
N GLN A 843 44.43 4.35 7.93
CA GLN A 843 45.19 5.57 8.21
C GLN A 843 45.76 6.08 6.89
N CYS A 844 45.17 7.14 6.35
CA CYS A 844 45.46 7.63 5.01
C CYS A 844 45.40 9.16 4.97
N PHE A 845 46.33 9.76 4.25
CA PHE A 845 46.33 11.16 3.85
C PHE A 845 46.58 11.23 2.35
N GLU A 846 45.61 11.75 1.61
CA GLU A 846 45.71 12.03 0.19
C GLU A 846 45.37 13.50 -0.05
N VAL A 847 46.21 14.19 -0.81
CA VAL A 847 45.94 15.53 -1.33
C VAL A 847 46.36 15.55 -2.80
N SER A 848 45.47 16.04 -3.65
CA SER A 848 45.70 16.15 -5.09
C SER A 848 45.14 17.48 -5.57
N GLY A 849 45.99 18.32 -6.15
CA GLY A 849 45.56 19.60 -6.70
C GLY A 849 46.58 20.19 -7.66
N SER A 850 46.09 20.85 -8.70
CA SER A 850 46.88 21.65 -9.63
C SER A 850 46.17 22.98 -9.86
N VAL A 851 46.93 24.07 -9.75
CA VAL A 851 46.51 25.42 -10.07
C VAL A 851 47.42 25.95 -11.17
N ALA A 852 46.82 26.33 -12.30
CA ALA A 852 47.53 26.94 -13.41
C ALA A 852 46.99 28.33 -13.73
N LEU A 853 47.89 29.27 -14.03
CA LEU A 853 47.58 30.63 -14.47
C LEU A 853 48.48 30.96 -15.67
N TRP A 854 47.91 30.96 -16.88
CA TRP A 854 48.67 31.00 -18.13
C TRP A 854 49.67 29.82 -18.24
N ASP A 855 50.97 30.09 -18.40
CA ASP A 855 52.03 29.09 -18.50
C ASP A 855 52.63 28.71 -17.13
N LEU A 856 52.14 29.34 -16.05
CA LEU A 856 52.50 29.00 -14.67
C LEU A 856 51.62 27.84 -14.20
N GLU A 857 52.20 26.74 -13.74
CA GLU A 857 51.46 25.64 -13.11
C GLU A 857 52.15 25.22 -11.81
N ALA A 858 51.37 25.13 -10.73
CA ALA A 858 51.78 24.49 -9.48
C ALA A 858 50.87 23.28 -9.25
N SER A 859 51.46 22.09 -9.22
CA SER A 859 50.76 20.81 -9.05
C SER A 859 51.37 20.04 -7.88
N VAL A 860 50.49 19.49 -7.04
CA VAL A 860 50.82 18.65 -5.89
C VAL A 860 49.94 17.41 -5.91
N PHE A 861 50.56 16.26 -5.78
CA PHE A 861 49.90 15.01 -5.43
C PHE A 861 50.69 14.38 -4.28
N VAL A 862 50.01 13.98 -3.22
CA VAL A 862 50.59 13.21 -2.11
C VAL A 862 49.57 12.19 -1.69
N LYS A 863 49.96 10.92 -1.64
CA LYS A 863 49.19 9.83 -1.05
C LYS A 863 50.10 9.09 -0.08
N ALA A 864 49.76 9.17 1.19
CA ALA A 864 50.44 8.49 2.28
C ALA A 864 49.42 7.62 3.02
N GLN A 865 49.52 6.30 2.87
CA GLN A 865 48.70 5.33 3.59
C GLN A 865 49.61 4.50 4.50
N VAL A 866 49.20 4.36 5.76
CA VAL A 866 49.92 3.57 6.78
C VAL A 866 49.21 2.23 7.02
N MET A 867 47.87 2.23 7.04
CA MET A 867 47.04 1.03 7.23
C MET A 867 45.89 1.00 6.22
N PRO A 868 45.44 -0.20 5.78
CA PRO A 868 45.97 -1.52 6.15
C PRO A 868 47.30 -1.86 5.47
N ASP A 869 47.55 -1.29 4.29
CA ASP A 869 48.78 -1.51 3.52
C ASP A 869 49.58 -0.21 3.39
N PRO A 870 50.86 -0.19 3.79
CA PRO A 870 51.73 0.96 3.59
C PRO A 870 51.91 1.30 2.10
N GLU A 871 51.72 2.58 1.78
CA GLU A 871 51.90 3.18 0.46
C GLU A 871 52.34 4.64 0.63
N LEU A 872 53.36 5.08 -0.12
CA LEU A 872 53.72 6.49 -0.23
C LEU A 872 53.96 6.80 -1.71
N GLU A 873 53.25 7.78 -2.23
CA GLU A 873 53.44 8.35 -3.57
C GLU A 873 53.32 9.87 -3.46
N PHE A 874 54.25 10.61 -4.04
CA PHE A 874 54.12 12.06 -4.14
C PHE A 874 54.71 12.61 -5.44
N ASN A 875 54.11 13.69 -5.92
CA ASN A 875 54.58 14.50 -7.04
C ASN A 875 54.45 15.98 -6.66
N PHE A 876 55.52 16.74 -6.89
CA PHE A 876 55.51 18.20 -6.83
C PHE A 876 56.00 18.74 -8.16
N GLU A 877 55.20 19.54 -8.83
CA GLU A 877 55.58 20.19 -10.08
C GLU A 877 55.35 21.70 -10.00
N LEU A 878 56.38 22.47 -10.37
CA LEU A 878 56.34 23.91 -10.52
C LEU A 878 56.87 24.26 -11.91
N ALA A 879 55.97 24.63 -12.81
CA ALA A 879 56.29 25.19 -14.11
C ALA A 879 56.18 26.70 -14.05
N TRP A 880 57.27 27.42 -14.32
CA TRP A 880 57.26 28.89 -14.40
C TRP A 880 56.92 29.38 -15.82
N SER A 881 57.28 28.57 -16.82
CA SER A 881 57.02 28.77 -18.25
C SER A 881 57.24 27.45 -19.00
N THR A 882 57.04 27.44 -20.32
CA THR A 882 57.45 26.32 -21.20
C THR A 882 58.96 26.07 -21.24
N LEU A 883 59.77 27.00 -20.73
CA LEU A 883 61.23 26.95 -20.76
C LEU A 883 61.87 26.56 -19.43
N LEU A 884 61.12 26.59 -18.32
CA LEU A 884 61.62 26.32 -16.97
C LEU A 884 60.59 25.57 -16.14
N ARG A 885 60.88 24.29 -15.87
CA ARG A 885 60.03 23.37 -15.12
C ARG A 885 60.84 22.62 -14.06
N PHE A 886 60.32 22.57 -12.85
CA PHE A 886 60.85 21.78 -11.74
C PHE A 886 59.83 20.70 -11.38
N GLN A 887 60.24 19.43 -11.39
CA GLN A 887 59.40 18.31 -11.01
C GLN A 887 60.15 17.40 -10.04
N VAL A 888 59.46 16.92 -9.00
CA VAL A 888 59.95 15.93 -8.05
C VAL A 888 58.91 14.82 -7.94
N ASP A 889 59.31 13.59 -8.26
CA ASP A 889 58.51 12.38 -8.10
C ASP A 889 59.12 11.53 -6.98
N GLY A 890 58.28 10.99 -6.11
CA GLY A 890 58.68 10.08 -5.05
C GLY A 890 57.71 8.92 -4.88
N LYS A 891 58.22 7.71 -4.69
CA LYS A 891 57.40 6.52 -4.47
C LYS A 891 58.06 5.52 -3.54
N LEU A 892 57.27 4.88 -2.68
CA LEU A 892 57.71 3.77 -1.82
C LEU A 892 57.99 2.53 -2.67
N ILE A 893 59.17 1.94 -2.47
CA ILE A 893 59.55 0.65 -3.03
C ILE A 893 59.33 -0.41 -1.95
N ARG A 894 58.52 -1.43 -2.26
CA ARG A 894 58.35 -2.58 -1.38
C ARG A 894 59.52 -3.55 -1.57
N PRO A 895 60.06 -4.14 -0.49
CA PRO A 895 61.06 -5.20 -0.63
C PRO A 895 60.47 -6.37 -1.41
N GLU A 896 61.26 -6.93 -2.34
CA GLU A 896 60.89 -8.18 -3.01
C GLU A 896 60.76 -9.29 -1.97
N ALA A 897 59.71 -10.11 -2.06
CA ALA A 897 59.58 -11.29 -1.20
C ALA A 897 60.83 -12.16 -1.39
N PRO A 898 61.48 -12.64 -0.31
CA PRO A 898 62.70 -13.42 -0.44
C PRO A 898 62.43 -14.62 -1.35
N SER A 899 63.20 -14.73 -2.43
CA SER A 899 63.21 -15.91 -3.27
C SER A 899 63.63 -17.09 -2.40
N LEU A 900 62.71 -18.03 -2.19
CA LEU A 900 63.00 -19.31 -1.56
C LEU A 900 63.95 -20.10 -2.46
N GLU A 901 65.26 -19.91 -2.31
CA GLU A 901 66.23 -20.88 -2.80
C GLU A 901 66.17 -22.12 -1.91
N GLY A 902 65.45 -23.14 -2.38
CA GLY A 902 65.49 -24.51 -1.85
C GLY A 902 64.31 -24.92 -0.99
N GLY A 903 63.15 -25.18 -1.61
CA GLY A 903 62.02 -25.86 -0.94
C GLY A 903 60.86 -26.13 -1.90
N ASP A 904 60.40 -27.38 -1.95
CA ASP A 904 59.47 -27.98 -2.90
C ASP A 904 58.29 -27.12 -3.42
N ILE A 905 58.28 -26.91 -4.73
CA ILE A 905 57.21 -26.28 -5.50
C ILE A 905 56.10 -27.31 -5.75
N LYS A 906 55.09 -27.40 -4.86
CA LYS A 906 53.80 -28.02 -5.23
C LYS A 906 52.52 -27.34 -4.71
N ASN A 907 52.58 -26.27 -3.93
CA ASN A 907 51.39 -25.48 -3.56
C ASN A 907 51.70 -23.98 -3.56
N ALA A 908 52.00 -23.41 -4.73
CA ALA A 908 52.03 -21.96 -4.93
C ALA A 908 50.94 -21.62 -5.95
N VAL A 909 49.80 -21.18 -5.43
CA VAL A 909 48.89 -20.32 -6.21
C VAL A 909 49.72 -19.11 -6.64
N ALA A 910 49.55 -18.65 -7.87
CA ALA A 910 50.22 -17.47 -8.40
C ALA A 910 49.86 -16.22 -7.58
N GLU A 911 50.53 -16.03 -6.46
CA GLU A 911 50.61 -14.74 -5.78
C GLU A 911 51.58 -13.88 -6.59
N LYS A 912 51.04 -12.79 -7.13
CA LYS A 912 51.83 -11.71 -7.71
C LYS A 912 52.90 -11.28 -6.70
N ALA A 913 54.13 -11.14 -7.18
CA ALA A 913 55.21 -10.53 -6.41
C ALA A 913 54.71 -9.24 -5.73
N GLY A 914 54.80 -9.17 -4.39
CA GLY A 914 54.56 -7.95 -3.60
C GLY A 914 53.25 -7.85 -2.80
N THR A 915 52.44 -8.91 -2.67
CA THR A 915 51.13 -8.86 -1.96
C THR A 915 51.13 -9.41 -0.52
N GLY A 916 52.28 -9.78 0.05
CA GLY A 916 52.35 -10.13 1.48
C GLY A 916 52.12 -8.88 2.36
N PRO A 917 51.45 -9.00 3.52
CA PRO A 917 51.27 -7.88 4.43
C PRO A 917 52.62 -7.32 4.86
N LEU A 918 52.80 -6.02 4.66
CA LEU A 918 54.04 -5.31 4.97
C LEU A 918 54.16 -5.19 6.50
N ILE A 919 55.11 -5.92 7.10
CA ILE A 919 55.20 -6.06 8.57
C ILE A 919 55.82 -4.82 9.23
N ASN A 920 56.79 -4.16 8.59
CA ASN A 920 57.42 -2.93 9.09
C ASN A 920 57.77 -1.95 7.96
N LEU A 921 57.47 -0.65 8.15
CA LEU A 921 57.89 0.45 7.26
C LEU A 921 59.41 0.62 7.17
N GLN A 922 60.17 0.08 8.12
CA GLN A 922 61.64 0.14 8.16
C GLN A 922 62.32 -0.69 7.06
N ASP A 923 61.58 -1.64 6.47
CA ASP A 923 62.10 -2.56 5.44
C ASP A 923 61.82 -2.04 4.02
N CYS A 924 61.20 -0.86 3.87
CA CYS A 924 60.91 -0.22 2.59
C CYS A 924 62.02 0.76 2.17
N ASP A 925 62.29 0.80 0.87
CA ASP A 925 63.11 1.83 0.23
C ASP A 925 62.22 2.91 -0.42
N PHE A 926 62.81 4.03 -0.86
CA PHE A 926 62.12 5.09 -1.59
C PHE A 926 62.87 5.44 -2.90
N GLU A 927 62.12 5.58 -3.99
CA GLU A 927 62.60 6.19 -5.22
C GLU A 927 62.33 7.69 -5.17
N LEU A 928 63.33 8.50 -5.52
CA LEU A 928 63.19 9.95 -5.65
C LEU A 928 63.81 10.39 -6.98
N HIS A 929 63.01 11.02 -7.84
CA HIS A 929 63.44 11.54 -9.13
C HIS A 929 63.13 13.04 -9.19
N ALA A 930 64.16 13.87 -9.26
CA ALA A 930 64.03 15.32 -9.38
C ALA A 930 64.60 15.81 -10.72
N VAL A 931 63.79 16.53 -11.48
CA VAL A 931 64.14 17.08 -12.80
C VAL A 931 63.98 18.60 -12.79
N LEU A 932 65.04 19.28 -13.18
CA LEU A 932 65.00 20.68 -13.59
C LEU A 932 65.17 20.73 -15.11
N GLU A 933 64.10 20.99 -15.83
CA GLU A 933 64.15 21.16 -17.28
C GLU A 933 64.30 22.65 -17.61
N GLN A 934 65.42 23.01 -18.24
CA GLN A 934 65.72 24.37 -18.68
C GLN A 934 65.99 24.39 -20.19
N ARG A 935 65.02 24.86 -20.98
CA ARG A 935 65.17 25.00 -22.44
C ARG A 935 65.69 26.37 -22.90
N ILE A 936 65.90 27.29 -21.95
CA ILE A 936 66.42 28.65 -22.20
C ILE A 936 67.74 28.60 -23.00
N LEU A 937 68.70 27.76 -22.61
CA LEU A 937 69.99 27.67 -23.29
C LEU A 937 69.87 27.06 -24.69
N THR A 938 68.95 26.12 -24.86
CA THR A 938 68.68 25.47 -26.15
C THR A 938 68.01 26.44 -27.12
N GLU A 939 67.00 27.20 -26.69
CA GLU A 939 66.39 28.26 -27.50
C GLU A 939 67.37 29.38 -27.85
N ILE A 940 68.25 29.79 -26.91
CA ILE A 940 69.32 30.76 -27.20
C ILE A 940 70.25 30.18 -28.28
N SER A 941 70.63 28.91 -28.17
CA SER A 941 71.51 28.25 -29.15
C SER A 941 70.85 28.07 -30.52
N GLU A 942 69.56 27.71 -30.58
CA GLU A 942 68.80 27.53 -31.82
C GLU A 942 68.48 28.88 -32.47
N THR A 943 68.23 29.92 -31.67
CA THR A 943 68.05 31.29 -32.14
C THR A 943 69.38 31.83 -32.66
N MET A 944 70.49 31.61 -31.96
CA MET A 944 71.84 31.91 -32.46
C MET A 944 72.15 31.12 -33.73
N GLN A 945 71.84 29.83 -33.81
CA GLN A 945 72.04 29.02 -35.01
C GLN A 945 71.13 29.45 -36.16
N LYS A 946 69.88 29.86 -35.92
CA LYS A 946 69.02 30.50 -36.94
C LYS A 946 69.59 31.84 -37.40
N TRP A 947 70.19 32.62 -36.49
CA TRP A 947 70.89 33.86 -36.81
C TRP A 947 72.17 33.61 -37.62
N PHE A 948 72.94 32.57 -37.28
CA PHE A 948 74.10 32.11 -38.05
C PHE A 948 73.68 31.54 -39.41
N SER A 949 72.58 30.80 -39.48
CA SER A 949 72.04 30.23 -40.73
C SER A 949 71.45 31.29 -41.65
N SER A 950 70.84 32.35 -41.08
CA SER A 950 70.38 33.52 -41.86
C SER A 950 71.56 34.40 -42.30
N ALA A 951 72.64 34.47 -41.52
CA ALA A 951 73.91 35.08 -41.90
C ALA A 951 74.68 34.25 -42.95
N GLN A 952 74.47 32.92 -43.00
CA GLN A 952 75.11 31.98 -43.94
C GLN A 952 74.43 31.93 -45.33
N ALA A 953 73.36 32.71 -45.55
CA ALA A 953 72.76 32.91 -46.88
C ALA A 953 73.46 34.01 -47.71
N SER A 954 74.47 34.68 -47.16
CA SER A 954 75.25 35.68 -47.86
C SER A 954 76.74 35.49 -47.59
N VAL A 955 77.42 34.84 -48.54
CA VAL A 955 78.58 35.40 -49.28
C VAL A 955 79.35 34.25 -49.94
N HIS A 956 79.44 34.30 -51.27
CA HIS A 956 80.54 33.66 -51.99
C HIS A 956 81.65 34.69 -52.21
N GLU A 957 82.86 34.19 -52.01
CA GLU A 957 84.16 34.69 -52.46
C GLU A 957 84.78 35.94 -51.82
N GLY A 958 86.02 35.74 -51.35
CA GLY A 958 86.94 36.83 -51.02
C GLY A 958 87.81 36.58 -49.78
N ILE A 959 88.45 35.41 -49.68
CA ILE A 959 89.29 34.99 -48.53
C ILE A 959 90.51 35.90 -48.28
N ASP A 960 90.86 36.82 -49.19
CA ASP A 960 91.96 37.75 -48.96
C ASP A 960 91.53 39.16 -48.52
N GLU A 961 90.28 39.57 -48.78
CA GLU A 961 89.67 40.75 -48.13
C GLU A 961 89.23 40.40 -46.70
N ALA A 962 88.91 39.13 -46.44
CA ALA A 962 88.51 38.63 -45.13
C ALA A 962 89.63 38.70 -44.08
N LYS A 963 90.92 38.57 -44.42
CA LYS A 963 91.98 38.73 -43.40
C LYS A 963 92.13 40.18 -42.95
N ARG A 964 92.05 41.14 -43.88
CA ARG A 964 92.11 42.58 -43.55
C ARG A 964 90.83 43.05 -42.85
N LYS A 965 89.66 42.56 -43.28
CA LYS A 965 88.39 42.80 -42.60
C LYS A 965 88.24 42.00 -41.31
N VAL A 966 88.90 40.87 -41.08
CA VAL A 966 88.89 40.16 -39.79
C VAL A 966 89.79 40.87 -38.80
N ASP A 967 90.92 41.47 -39.20
CA ASP A 967 91.70 42.31 -38.27
C ASP A 967 91.02 43.66 -37.99
N GLU A 968 90.43 44.31 -39.00
CA GLU A 968 89.59 45.51 -38.80
C GLU A 968 88.30 45.19 -38.05
N ALA A 969 87.67 44.03 -38.28
CA ALA A 969 86.51 43.56 -37.53
C ALA A 969 86.88 42.97 -36.18
N LYS A 970 88.11 42.53 -35.94
CA LYS A 970 88.60 42.13 -34.61
C LYS A 970 88.86 43.37 -33.77
N ILE A 971 89.43 44.42 -34.36
CA ILE A 971 89.54 45.73 -33.69
C ILE A 971 88.14 46.33 -33.49
N ALA A 972 87.25 46.27 -34.48
CA ALA A 972 85.88 46.76 -34.35
C ALA A 972 85.02 45.87 -33.42
N PHE A 973 85.29 44.57 -33.31
CA PHE A 973 84.66 43.64 -32.37
C PHE A 973 85.23 43.78 -30.98
N GLU A 974 86.53 44.02 -30.81
CA GLU A 974 87.12 44.38 -29.51
C GLU A 974 86.58 45.75 -29.08
N GLN A 975 86.46 46.73 -29.97
CA GLN A 975 85.80 48.01 -29.69
C GLN A 975 84.29 47.86 -29.47
N ALA A 976 83.59 46.99 -30.19
CA ALA A 976 82.16 46.72 -30.01
C ALA A 976 81.90 45.84 -28.79
N CYS A 977 82.81 44.95 -28.40
CA CYS A 977 82.76 44.19 -27.14
C CYS A 977 83.12 45.09 -25.97
N GLU A 978 84.02 46.05 -26.12
CA GLU A 978 84.31 47.02 -25.07
C GLU A 978 83.20 48.07 -24.97
N ALA A 979 82.60 48.48 -26.10
CA ALA A 979 81.40 49.31 -26.12
C ALA A 979 80.18 48.55 -25.60
N ALA A 980 80.01 47.27 -25.93
CA ALA A 980 78.94 46.42 -25.40
C ALA A 980 79.20 46.00 -23.96
N LYS A 981 80.46 45.89 -23.49
CA LYS A 981 80.77 45.78 -22.07
C LYS A 981 80.46 47.07 -21.36
N GLN A 982 80.78 48.23 -21.93
CA GLN A 982 80.38 49.53 -21.38
C GLN A 982 78.86 49.74 -21.43
N ASP A 983 78.17 49.18 -22.43
CA ASP A 983 76.71 49.26 -22.57
C ASP A 983 76.02 48.23 -21.68
N VAL A 984 76.61 47.04 -21.46
CA VAL A 984 76.22 46.07 -20.44
C VAL A 984 76.54 46.59 -19.05
N GLU A 985 77.65 47.30 -18.82
CA GLU A 985 77.95 47.96 -17.55
C GLU A 985 77.04 49.16 -17.32
N LYS A 986 76.71 49.94 -18.35
CA LYS A 986 75.69 50.99 -18.25
C LYS A 986 74.29 50.42 -18.05
N THR A 987 73.95 49.32 -18.72
CA THR A 987 72.64 48.67 -18.63
C THR A 987 72.53 47.90 -17.32
N ARG A 988 73.62 47.30 -16.83
CA ARG A 988 73.74 46.70 -15.51
C ARG A 988 73.72 47.76 -14.44
N ALA A 989 74.38 48.89 -14.61
CA ALA A 989 74.24 50.03 -13.68
C ALA A 989 72.82 50.62 -13.70
N LYS A 990 72.16 50.67 -14.86
CA LYS A 990 70.74 51.07 -14.97
C LYS A 990 69.80 50.02 -14.39
N PHE A 991 70.10 48.73 -14.54
CA PHE A 991 69.33 47.62 -14.00
C PHE A 991 69.54 47.50 -12.49
N ASP A 992 70.76 47.66 -12.01
CA ASP A 992 71.12 47.71 -10.60
C ASP A 992 70.50 48.95 -9.95
N ALA A 993 70.53 50.12 -10.61
CA ALA A 993 69.81 51.31 -10.15
C ALA A 993 68.29 51.13 -10.21
N ALA A 994 67.73 50.51 -11.25
CA ALA A 994 66.30 50.23 -11.34
C ALA A 994 65.86 49.12 -10.36
N MET A 995 66.73 48.18 -10.03
CA MET A 995 66.52 47.15 -9.01
C MET A 995 66.67 47.72 -7.62
N GLU A 996 67.57 48.67 -7.40
CA GLU A 996 67.72 49.40 -6.14
C GLU A 996 66.53 50.35 -5.94
N ASP A 997 66.06 51.03 -6.98
CA ASP A 997 64.81 51.80 -6.98
C ASP A 997 63.58 50.90 -6.81
N ALA A 998 63.52 49.73 -7.45
CA ALA A 998 62.42 48.78 -7.29
C ALA A 998 62.45 48.08 -5.92
N GLN A 999 63.63 47.78 -5.38
CA GLN A 999 63.80 47.31 -4.00
C GLN A 999 63.50 48.41 -3.00
N GLY A 1000 63.81 49.67 -3.32
CA GLY A 1000 63.42 50.84 -2.55
C GLY A 1000 61.92 51.03 -2.53
N ALA A 1001 61.26 50.98 -3.69
CA ALA A 1001 59.81 51.07 -3.83
C ALA A 1001 59.09 49.86 -3.24
N LEU A 1002 59.66 48.65 -3.34
CA LEU A 1002 59.15 47.45 -2.67
C LEU A 1002 59.31 47.58 -1.17
N ARG A 1003 60.45 48.06 -0.65
CA ARG A 1003 60.64 48.34 0.78
C ARG A 1003 59.70 49.43 1.27
N GLU A 1004 59.47 50.47 0.48
CA GLU A 1004 58.53 51.55 0.79
C GLU A 1004 57.08 51.03 0.80
N LYS A 1005 56.72 50.13 -0.12
CA LYS A 1005 55.41 49.44 -0.12
C LYS A 1005 55.28 48.37 0.95
N GLU A 1006 56.35 47.66 1.30
CA GLU A 1006 56.42 46.72 2.42
C GLU A 1006 56.33 47.45 3.74
N ASP A 1007 56.96 48.61 3.88
CA ASP A 1007 56.88 49.47 5.06
C ASP A 1007 55.50 50.15 5.12
N GLU A 1008 54.90 50.60 4.01
CA GLU A 1008 53.50 51.05 3.97
C GLU A 1008 52.54 49.92 4.34
N CYS A 1009 52.74 48.70 3.83
CA CYS A 1009 51.90 47.55 4.15
C CYS A 1009 52.10 47.09 5.59
N ARG A 1010 53.33 47.15 6.11
CA ARG A 1010 53.65 46.88 7.52
C ARG A 1010 53.05 47.95 8.41
N GLN A 1011 53.07 49.22 8.01
CA GLN A 1011 52.48 50.32 8.75
C GLN A 1011 50.96 50.27 8.70
N ALA A 1012 50.35 49.99 7.55
CA ALA A 1012 48.91 49.76 7.41
C ALA A 1012 48.45 48.52 8.19
N ARG A 1013 49.29 47.46 8.26
CA ARG A 1013 49.02 46.29 9.11
C ARG A 1013 49.13 46.64 10.58
N LEU A 1014 50.13 47.43 10.99
CA LEU A 1014 50.27 47.91 12.38
C LEU A 1014 49.14 48.88 12.76
N ASP A 1015 48.68 49.70 11.82
CA ASP A 1015 47.57 50.64 12.00
C ASP A 1015 46.23 49.89 12.03
N ASN A 1016 46.04 48.87 11.18
CA ASN A 1016 44.90 47.96 11.25
C ASN A 1016 44.92 47.10 12.52
N GLU A 1017 46.09 46.60 12.95
CA GLU A 1017 46.23 45.89 14.24
C GLU A 1017 45.93 46.83 15.40
N ARG A 1018 46.40 48.09 15.37
CA ARG A 1018 46.05 49.10 16.38
C ARG A 1018 44.57 49.46 16.35
N TYR A 1019 43.97 49.54 15.16
CA TYR A 1019 42.55 49.81 14.99
C TYR A 1019 41.69 48.64 15.49
N ILE A 1020 42.06 47.39 15.15
CA ILE A 1020 41.42 46.17 15.65
C ILE A 1020 41.61 46.08 17.17
N LEU A 1021 42.80 46.34 17.70
CA LEU A 1021 43.05 46.37 19.15
C LEU A 1021 42.26 47.48 19.86
N GLU A 1022 42.10 48.66 19.26
CA GLU A 1022 41.32 49.76 19.84
C GLU A 1022 39.81 49.50 19.73
N GLU A 1023 39.33 48.86 18.66
CA GLU A 1023 37.94 48.42 18.52
C GLU A 1023 37.63 47.19 19.39
N GLU A 1024 38.56 46.25 19.57
CA GLU A 1024 38.49 45.18 20.57
C GLU A 1024 38.50 45.78 21.99
N ARG A 1025 39.33 46.79 22.26
CA ARG A 1025 39.34 47.51 23.54
C ARG A 1025 38.02 48.24 23.77
N ARG A 1026 37.41 48.83 22.74
CA ARG A 1026 36.07 49.44 22.81
C ARG A 1026 34.98 48.40 22.98
N ALA A 1027 35.05 47.27 22.29
CA ALA A 1027 34.12 46.16 22.43
C ALA A 1027 34.22 45.56 23.84
N ASP A 1028 35.44 45.37 24.36
CA ASP A 1028 35.71 44.95 25.74
C ASP A 1028 35.25 45.99 26.76
N GLU A 1029 35.38 47.29 26.47
CA GLU A 1029 34.83 48.37 27.29
C GLU A 1029 33.30 48.37 27.27
N HIS A 1030 32.66 48.12 26.13
CA HIS A 1030 31.21 47.97 26.00
C HIS A 1030 30.71 46.70 26.69
N ILE A 1031 31.44 45.59 26.58
CA ILE A 1031 31.17 44.33 27.29
C ILE A 1031 31.39 44.52 28.79
N ARG A 1032 32.46 45.19 29.23
CA ARG A 1032 32.67 45.52 30.65
C ARG A 1032 31.63 46.50 31.19
N ALA A 1033 31.19 47.46 30.39
CA ALA A 1033 30.11 48.38 30.76
C ALA A 1033 28.77 47.62 30.85
N ALA A 1034 28.48 46.71 29.92
CA ALA A 1034 27.30 45.86 29.94
C ALA A 1034 27.34 44.85 31.10
N ILE A 1035 28.49 44.24 31.40
CA ILE A 1035 28.72 43.38 32.57
C ILE A 1035 28.61 44.22 33.86
N GLY A 1036 29.10 45.45 33.86
CA GLY A 1036 28.97 46.40 34.97
C GLY A 1036 27.50 46.78 35.21
N ASP A 1037 26.73 47.02 34.15
CA ASP A 1037 25.30 47.32 34.21
C ASP A 1037 24.47 46.08 34.59
N LEU A 1038 24.87 44.90 34.13
CA LEU A 1038 24.30 43.62 34.56
C LEU A 1038 24.57 43.37 36.05
N ASN A 1039 25.80 43.57 36.51
CA ASN A 1039 26.19 43.42 37.92
C ASN A 1039 25.54 44.48 38.81
N SER A 1040 25.33 45.70 38.32
CA SER A 1040 24.61 46.75 39.07
C SER A 1040 23.13 46.41 39.19
N LYS A 1041 22.50 45.91 38.12
CA LYS A 1041 21.11 45.40 38.13
C LYS A 1041 20.96 44.16 39.00
N GLN A 1042 21.94 43.25 38.97
CA GLN A 1042 21.96 42.06 39.84
C GLN A 1042 22.10 42.45 41.31
N LYS A 1043 23.00 43.40 41.65
CA LYS A 1043 23.09 43.94 43.01
C LYS A 1043 21.84 44.69 43.45
N ALA A 1044 21.19 45.42 42.54
CA ALA A 1044 19.93 46.10 42.83
C ALA A 1044 18.80 45.08 43.08
N PHE A 1045 18.74 44.00 42.30
CA PHE A 1045 17.80 42.90 42.48
C PHE A 1045 18.06 42.13 43.79
N GLU A 1046 19.33 41.83 44.12
CA GLU A 1046 19.71 41.24 45.41
C GLU A 1046 19.39 42.17 46.58
N GLY A 1047 19.60 43.48 46.42
CA GLY A 1047 19.23 44.50 47.39
C GLY A 1047 17.73 44.57 47.64
N ASP A 1048 16.92 44.56 46.59
CA ASP A 1048 15.44 44.53 46.68
C ASP A 1048 14.97 43.20 47.29
N MET A 1049 15.55 42.06 46.90
CA MET A 1049 15.27 40.76 47.52
C MET A 1049 15.59 40.74 49.01
N GLU A 1050 16.74 41.27 49.45
CA GLU A 1050 17.10 41.36 50.86
C GLU A 1050 16.26 42.41 51.62
N GLU A 1051 15.79 43.46 50.97
CA GLU A 1051 14.79 44.38 51.52
C GLU A 1051 13.44 43.66 51.71
N LYS A 1052 12.92 42.96 50.70
CA LYS A 1052 11.67 42.18 50.80
C LYS A 1052 11.76 41.05 51.83
N LYS A 1053 12.91 40.37 51.94
CA LYS A 1053 13.15 39.37 53.00
C LYS A 1053 13.14 40.01 54.39
N ARG A 1054 13.76 41.18 54.57
CA ARG A 1054 13.71 41.93 55.83
C ARG A 1054 12.30 42.39 56.15
N ASP A 1055 11.55 42.86 55.17
CA ASP A 1055 10.15 43.26 55.30
C ASP A 1055 9.26 42.08 55.70
N LEU A 1056 9.46 40.92 55.06
CA LEU A 1056 8.76 39.68 55.40
C LEU A 1056 9.11 39.23 56.83
N ALA A 1057 10.39 39.23 57.20
CA ALA A 1057 10.84 38.88 58.55
C ALA A 1057 10.31 39.86 59.61
N GLN A 1058 10.22 41.15 59.29
CA GLN A 1058 9.65 42.17 60.16
C GLN A 1058 8.14 41.95 60.33
N LYS A 1059 7.39 41.72 59.24
CA LYS A 1059 5.96 41.38 59.30
C LYS A 1059 5.70 40.08 60.06
N GLN A 1060 6.56 39.08 59.94
CA GLN A 1060 6.49 37.85 60.73
C GLN A 1060 6.74 38.12 62.22
N ARG A 1061 7.71 38.96 62.58
CA ARG A 1061 7.95 39.37 63.98
C ARG A 1061 6.78 40.17 64.54
N ASP A 1062 6.26 41.14 63.78
CA ASP A 1062 5.15 41.97 64.19
C ASP A 1062 3.86 41.15 64.34
N GLY A 1063 3.62 40.21 63.40
CA GLY A 1063 2.54 39.22 63.51
C GLY A 1063 2.69 38.33 64.74
N ASN A 1064 3.88 37.78 64.99
CA ASN A 1064 4.16 36.96 66.18
C ASN A 1064 4.03 37.76 67.48
N ASN A 1065 4.45 39.03 67.50
CA ASN A 1065 4.30 39.91 68.65
C ASN A 1065 2.83 40.26 68.90
N ALA A 1066 2.05 40.50 67.86
CA ALA A 1066 0.60 40.72 67.97
C ALA A 1066 -0.11 39.47 68.50
N ILE A 1067 0.20 38.29 67.95
CA ILE A 1067 -0.33 37.01 68.43
C ILE A 1067 0.04 36.79 69.90
N ASN A 1068 1.31 36.99 70.28
CA ASN A 1068 1.76 36.85 71.67
C ASN A 1068 1.12 37.89 72.60
N GLY A 1069 0.88 39.10 72.11
CA GLY A 1069 0.12 40.15 72.80
C GLY A 1069 -1.31 39.71 73.10
N SER A 1070 -2.03 39.22 72.08
CA SER A 1070 -3.38 38.69 72.24
C SER A 1070 -3.43 37.45 73.15
N ILE A 1071 -2.41 36.58 73.13
CA ILE A 1071 -2.30 35.46 74.06
C ILE A 1071 -2.13 35.96 75.50
N ARG A 1072 -1.29 36.97 75.74
CA ARG A 1072 -1.14 37.59 77.08
C ARG A 1072 -2.41 38.26 77.55
N GLU A 1073 -3.12 38.96 76.68
CA GLU A 1073 -4.42 39.55 77.02
C GLU A 1073 -5.46 38.48 77.35
N LEU A 1074 -5.50 37.38 76.60
CA LEU A 1074 -6.37 36.24 76.87
C LEU A 1074 -6.02 35.54 78.19
N GLN A 1075 -4.72 35.39 78.50
CA GLN A 1075 -4.26 34.89 79.80
C GLN A 1075 -4.62 35.85 80.94
N GLY A 1076 -4.41 37.16 80.79
CA GLY A 1076 -4.79 38.17 81.77
C GLY A 1076 -6.30 38.22 82.01
N ALA A 1077 -7.10 38.09 80.96
CA ALA A 1077 -8.56 37.96 81.07
C ALA A 1077 -8.97 36.68 81.80
N ARG A 1078 -8.27 35.56 81.56
CA ARG A 1078 -8.49 34.28 82.26
C ARG A 1078 -8.13 34.38 83.74
N GLU A 1079 -7.02 35.02 84.09
CA GLU A 1079 -6.61 35.27 85.48
C GLU A 1079 -7.56 36.23 86.20
N ALA A 1080 -8.06 37.25 85.50
CA ALA A 1080 -9.07 38.17 86.03
C ALA A 1080 -10.40 37.45 86.29
N LEU A 1081 -10.82 36.57 85.38
CA LEU A 1081 -12.01 35.73 85.55
C LEU A 1081 -11.83 34.78 86.75
N GLN A 1082 -10.65 34.17 86.89
CA GLN A 1082 -10.33 33.25 87.97
C GLN A 1082 -10.25 33.96 89.34
N ARG A 1083 -9.71 35.18 89.39
CA ARG A 1083 -9.81 36.05 90.56
C ARG A 1083 -11.24 36.43 90.88
N GLY A 1084 -12.04 36.80 89.87
CA GLY A 1084 -13.47 37.09 90.04
C GLY A 1084 -14.26 35.91 90.62
N PHE A 1085 -13.95 34.67 90.19
CA PHE A 1085 -14.51 33.47 90.79
C PHE A 1085 -14.02 33.24 92.22
N GLY A 1086 -12.73 33.45 92.50
CA GLY A 1086 -12.16 33.35 93.85
C GLY A 1086 -12.77 34.36 94.84
N ASP A 1087 -12.93 35.62 94.41
CA ASP A 1087 -13.55 36.68 95.20
C ASP A 1087 -15.05 36.40 95.42
N ALA A 1088 -15.76 35.88 94.41
CA ALA A 1088 -17.15 35.47 94.54
C ALA A 1088 -17.33 34.29 95.50
N ILE A 1089 -16.41 33.32 95.48
CA ILE A 1089 -16.39 32.18 96.42
C ILE A 1089 -16.09 32.68 97.84
N GLY A 1090 -15.10 33.56 98.02
CA GLY A 1090 -14.77 34.14 99.33
C GLY A 1090 -15.91 35.00 99.91
N ALA A 1091 -16.65 35.71 99.05
CA ALA A 1091 -17.85 36.45 99.43
C ALA A 1091 -19.01 35.52 99.83
N LEU A 1092 -19.19 34.39 99.13
CA LEU A 1092 -20.15 33.34 99.47
C LEU A 1092 -19.80 32.68 100.81
N GLU A 1093 -18.54 32.30 101.02
CA GLU A 1093 -18.07 31.71 102.28
C GLU A 1093 -18.17 32.67 103.46
N SER A 1094 -17.87 33.96 103.25
CA SER A 1094 -18.06 35.01 104.28
C SER A 1094 -19.53 35.27 104.59
N ALA A 1095 -20.42 35.24 103.59
CA ALA A 1095 -21.86 35.33 103.80
C ALA A 1095 -22.41 34.11 104.54
N GLN A 1096 -21.90 32.91 104.22
CA GLN A 1096 -22.31 31.65 104.85
C GLN A 1096 -21.79 31.54 106.29
N ALA A 1097 -20.58 32.03 106.57
CA ALA A 1097 -20.04 32.16 107.93
C ALA A 1097 -20.83 33.18 108.76
N ARG A 1098 -21.31 34.28 108.15
CA ARG A 1098 -22.17 35.26 108.85
C ARG A 1098 -23.57 34.73 109.16
N VAL A 1099 -24.11 33.81 108.35
CA VAL A 1099 -25.42 33.19 108.58
C VAL A 1099 -25.35 32.08 109.66
N ASN A 1100 -24.20 31.43 109.86
CA ASN A 1100 -24.03 30.35 110.85
C ASN A 1100 -23.67 30.81 112.27
N VAL A 1101 -23.57 32.13 112.53
CA VAL A 1101 -23.28 32.67 113.88
C VAL A 1101 -24.52 33.29 114.56
N GLU A 1102 -25.68 33.30 113.88
CA GLU A 1102 -26.97 33.72 114.48
C GLU A 1102 -28.06 32.63 114.40
N GLN A 1103 -27.69 31.41 114.80
CA GLN A 1103 -28.62 30.43 115.40
C GLN A 1103 -28.13 29.98 116.77
#